data_AF-A0AAI9TWZ2-F1
#
_entry.id   AF-A0AAI9TWZ2-F1
#
_cell.length_a   1.000
_cell.length_b   1.000
_cell.length_c   1.000
_cell.angle_alpha   90.00
_cell.angle_beta   90.00
_cell.angle_gamma   90.00
#
_symmetry.space_group_name_H-M   'P 1'
#
loop_
_entity.id
_entity.type
_entity.pdbx_description
1 polymer ?
#
loop_
_entity_poly.entity_id
_entity_poly.type
_entity_poly.pdbx_seq_one_letter_code
_entity_poly.pdbx_strand_id
1 'polypeptide(L)'
;MSRLKWTLDTLPRELLVNICEILYYDDRAPSLASFSAVNKTCRDAAIGILVRNIDFIIDDDEFPGVWHSLHLNTLSCELMLRKNDLLSQVRQISIWGEPPTPGKDYANGPYLTENRYDSRQSGWKQGRMFAAEVAEDDARKMDDCNLVGARDYLEGYANCQWTYDSSSAWSPMARLIKELSNLSDILFTCPTQFPPSLFATLKQYHPRCRIHLPTFNLLSLRDSRPDEYELELVHSLNLYSIDCSHFHIYPAVNQLNTTVMRMLTRTAPGLQEVRVAYDSIQDSPYELHEISWSGAKGLDSCFPQHRKSLRTFHLTWDPQLSDYSLLCKWGRFIDFDALRILRLPEPLGPQGLELLDTYSFPFLKNLVLNIFNLSSMNDPGYERERLITQFIDRRTKLWTLEVIGWNSFHLGKLFSPSCSFALRTLDLQSNRYTTDPFNAQVIALIAQRWPLIEDLAIRVRRSRGDEEEMAIYVALGKLRRLRNLSLRLMPMQRGWQFPQDRRTLSLSATVAPGEVNGDAAVDRLNPNYREEYRDLLINVAVDETLACAIFHAISTEGGTFQHQNLEKLELRVDDWSWAGQLQGKGQEVKAFCSILGRPWNVRRDHRFDHRSEVSALLVGDKFNTWRATAGTVPGLVEGLLHEVFREIWPRAEGSGPEARHSWQTDWKSFPLSAYGHRS
;
A
#
# COMPACT_ATOMS: atom_id res chain seq x y z
N MET A 1 -34.05 8.70 43.64
CA MET A 1 -33.16 7.93 42.75
C MET A 1 -32.08 8.85 42.20
N SER A 2 -30.88 8.79 42.77
CA SER A 2 -29.72 9.56 42.32
C SER A 2 -29.27 9.06 40.94
N ARG A 3 -29.32 9.93 39.92
CA ARG A 3 -28.68 9.67 38.62
C ARG A 3 -27.18 9.53 38.86
N LEU A 4 -26.66 8.31 38.79
CA LEU A 4 -25.22 8.05 38.75
C LEU A 4 -24.64 8.86 37.58
N LYS A 5 -23.85 9.89 37.88
CA LYS A 5 -23.00 10.55 36.89
C LYS A 5 -21.78 9.65 36.71
N TRP A 6 -21.81 8.82 35.68
CA TRP A 6 -20.65 8.05 35.27
C TRP A 6 -19.68 9.02 34.61
N THR A 7 -18.55 9.29 35.25
CA THR A 7 -17.39 9.93 34.61
C THR A 7 -16.41 8.83 34.20
N LEU A 8 -15.55 9.07 33.20
CA LEU A 8 -14.55 8.10 32.75
C LEU A 8 -13.67 7.56 33.91
N ASP A 9 -13.40 8.40 34.91
CA ASP A 9 -12.65 8.05 36.12
C ASP A 9 -13.38 7.09 37.08
N THR A 10 -14.70 6.94 36.92
CA THR A 10 -15.53 6.05 37.75
C THR A 10 -15.80 4.70 37.09
N LEU A 11 -15.33 4.50 35.86
CA LEU A 11 -15.49 3.22 35.17
C LEU A 11 -14.52 2.16 35.75
N PRO A 12 -14.98 0.91 35.90
CA PRO A 12 -14.12 -0.23 36.17
C PRO A 12 -12.97 -0.33 35.17
N ARG A 13 -11.80 -0.74 35.65
CA ARG A 13 -10.58 -0.87 34.83
C ARG A 13 -10.80 -1.82 33.66
N GLU A 14 -11.58 -2.88 33.85
CA GLU A 14 -11.89 -3.88 32.82
C GLU A 14 -12.66 -3.25 31.64
N LEU A 15 -13.58 -2.33 31.93
CA LEU A 15 -14.31 -1.61 30.89
C LEU A 15 -13.42 -0.61 30.16
N LEU A 16 -12.54 0.08 30.89
CA LEU A 16 -11.56 0.98 30.27
C LEU A 16 -10.58 0.22 29.37
N VAL A 17 -10.11 -0.95 29.80
CA VAL A 17 -9.27 -1.83 28.98
C VAL A 17 -10.03 -2.31 27.74
N ASN A 18 -11.29 -2.74 27.86
CA ASN A 18 -12.10 -3.13 26.70
C ASN A 18 -12.31 -1.97 25.72
N ILE A 19 -12.52 -0.74 26.22
CA ILE A 19 -12.57 0.46 25.38
C ILE A 19 -11.24 0.64 24.66
N CYS A 20 -10.11 0.54 25.37
CA CYS A 20 -8.79 0.63 24.77
C CYS A 20 -8.54 -0.44 23.70
N GLU A 21 -9.01 -1.68 23.89
CA GLU A 21 -8.94 -2.75 22.88
C GLU A 21 -9.72 -2.35 21.63
N ILE A 22 -10.96 -1.89 21.77
CA ILE A 22 -11.77 -1.43 20.63
C ILE A 22 -11.08 -0.29 19.89
N LEU A 23 -10.58 0.72 20.62
CA LEU A 23 -9.86 1.86 20.04
C LEU A 23 -8.54 1.45 19.37
N TYR A 24 -7.89 0.40 19.86
CA TYR A 24 -6.70 -0.18 19.25
C TYR A 24 -7.03 -0.85 17.90
N TYR A 25 -8.15 -1.57 17.82
CA TYR A 25 -8.58 -2.26 16.60
C TYR A 25 -9.19 -1.32 15.53
N ASP A 26 -9.90 -0.26 15.92
CA ASP A 26 -10.64 0.60 14.99
C ASP A 26 -9.76 1.59 14.20
N ASP A 27 -8.79 2.25 14.86
CA ASP A 27 -7.98 3.32 14.24
C ASP A 27 -6.47 3.15 14.50
N ARG A 28 -6.03 2.01 15.05
CA ARG A 28 -4.63 1.58 15.11
C ARG A 28 -3.66 2.57 15.79
N ALA A 29 -4.17 3.29 16.81
CA ALA A 29 -3.46 4.01 17.87
C ALA A 29 -3.64 5.53 18.04
N PRO A 30 -3.98 6.37 17.04
CA PRO A 30 -4.21 7.80 17.27
C PRO A 30 -5.39 8.06 18.21
N SER A 31 -6.46 7.29 18.02
CA SER A 31 -7.64 7.32 18.90
C SER A 31 -7.31 6.82 20.31
N LEU A 32 -6.52 5.74 20.43
CA LEU A 32 -6.05 5.23 21.73
C LEU A 32 -5.08 6.20 22.44
N ALA A 33 -4.18 6.85 21.69
CA ALA A 33 -3.26 7.86 22.21
C ALA A 33 -4.04 9.09 22.71
N SER A 34 -5.04 9.54 21.94
CA SER A 34 -5.94 10.62 22.36
C SER A 34 -6.71 10.25 23.63
N PHE A 35 -7.22 9.02 23.72
CA PHE A 35 -7.88 8.50 24.92
C PHE A 35 -6.93 8.46 26.13
N SER A 36 -5.69 8.02 25.94
CA SER A 36 -4.67 7.99 26.99
C SER A 36 -4.28 9.39 27.52
N ALA A 37 -4.53 10.44 26.73
CA ALA A 37 -4.23 11.82 27.12
C ALA A 37 -5.35 12.47 27.96
N VAL A 38 -6.53 11.85 28.06
CA VAL A 38 -7.70 12.44 28.72
C VAL A 38 -7.48 12.64 30.22
N ASN A 39 -7.00 11.61 30.92
CA ASN A 39 -6.70 11.65 32.35
C ASN A 39 -5.77 10.48 32.73
N LYS A 40 -5.35 10.42 34.01
CA LYS A 40 -4.47 9.38 34.52
C LYS A 40 -5.09 7.98 34.45
N THR A 41 -6.37 7.85 34.79
CA THR A 41 -7.10 6.56 34.78
C THR A 41 -7.12 5.93 33.38
N CYS A 42 -7.44 6.74 32.36
CA CYS A 42 -7.41 6.34 30.95
C CYS A 42 -5.99 6.03 30.48
N ARG A 43 -4.99 6.81 30.91
CA ARG A 43 -3.58 6.53 30.64
C ARG A 43 -3.17 5.17 31.20
N ASP A 44 -3.48 4.89 32.46
CA ASP A 44 -3.10 3.65 33.14
C ASP A 44 -3.78 2.41 32.52
N ALA A 45 -4.99 2.57 31.97
CA ALA A 45 -5.66 1.52 31.21
C ALA A 45 -5.09 1.33 29.79
N ALA A 46 -4.73 2.43 29.12
CA ALA A 46 -4.26 2.42 27.73
C ALA A 46 -2.79 2.03 27.58
N ILE A 47 -1.95 2.38 28.54
CA ILE A 47 -0.49 2.33 28.40
C ILE A 47 0.03 0.92 28.09
N GLY A 48 -0.57 -0.13 28.68
CA GLY A 48 -0.21 -1.51 28.39
C GLY A 48 -0.55 -1.94 26.96
N ILE A 49 -1.64 -1.43 26.39
CA ILE A 49 -2.04 -1.73 25.01
C ILE A 49 -1.16 -0.93 24.02
N LEU A 50 -0.83 0.30 24.38
CA LEU A 50 0.02 1.19 23.59
C LEU A 50 1.44 0.63 23.40
N VAL A 51 2.03 0.00 24.41
CA VAL A 51 3.38 -0.59 24.31
C VAL A 51 3.42 -2.01 23.73
N ARG A 52 2.29 -2.56 23.26
CA ARG A 52 2.27 -3.91 22.67
C ARG A 52 3.19 -4.03 21.47
N ASN A 53 3.29 -2.97 20.69
CA ASN A 53 4.14 -2.88 19.51
C ASN A 53 5.13 -1.74 19.72
N ILE A 54 6.41 -2.03 19.60
CA ILE A 54 7.49 -1.05 19.78
C ILE A 54 8.31 -0.98 18.50
N ASP A 55 8.44 0.22 17.97
CA ASP A 55 9.24 0.46 16.77
C ASP A 55 10.56 1.13 17.15
N PHE A 56 11.65 0.59 16.60
CA PHE A 56 12.98 1.17 16.68
C PHE A 56 13.40 1.64 15.28
N ILE A 57 13.74 2.92 15.20
CA ILE A 57 14.25 3.55 13.99
C ILE A 57 15.76 3.73 14.15
N ILE A 58 16.52 3.23 13.18
CA ILE A 58 17.94 3.49 13.03
C ILE A 58 18.08 4.63 12.04
N ASP A 59 18.46 5.79 12.56
CA ASP A 59 18.63 7.05 11.82
C ASP A 59 19.98 7.63 12.22
N ASP A 60 21.04 7.03 11.69
CA ASP A 60 22.43 7.40 11.98
C ASP A 60 23.05 8.21 10.81
N ASP A 61 22.23 8.80 9.93
CA ASP A 61 22.67 9.64 8.80
C ASP A 61 23.34 10.94 9.29
N GLU A 62 22.93 11.48 10.45
CA GLU A 62 23.48 12.72 11.02
C GLU A 62 24.72 12.51 11.90
N PHE A 63 24.96 11.30 12.41
CA PHE A 63 26.08 10.97 13.30
C PHE A 63 26.84 9.76 12.78
N PRO A 64 27.80 9.99 11.88
CA PRO A 64 28.35 8.89 11.13
C PRO A 64 29.30 8.02 11.98
N GLY A 65 29.04 6.71 12.02
CA GLY A 65 29.98 5.71 12.54
C GLY A 65 29.69 5.15 13.94
N VAL A 66 28.60 5.54 14.60
CA VAL A 66 28.21 4.97 15.89
C VAL A 66 26.75 4.56 15.82
N TRP A 67 26.43 3.33 16.26
CA TRP A 67 25.07 2.80 16.45
C TRP A 67 24.32 3.53 17.60
N HIS A 68 24.41 4.86 17.61
CA HIS A 68 24.09 5.70 18.74
C HIS A 68 22.59 5.84 18.89
N SER A 69 21.86 6.03 17.78
CA SER A 69 20.39 6.07 17.79
C SER A 69 19.81 4.77 18.35
N LEU A 70 20.28 3.62 17.86
CA LEU A 70 19.82 2.31 18.34
C LEU A 70 20.10 2.12 19.85
N HIS A 71 21.32 2.44 20.29
CA HIS A 71 21.72 2.28 21.69
C HIS A 71 20.87 3.15 22.62
N LEU A 72 20.77 4.46 22.34
CA LEU A 72 19.99 5.40 23.14
C LEU A 72 18.50 5.06 23.12
N ASN A 73 17.95 4.72 21.96
CA ASN A 73 16.54 4.37 21.83
C ASN A 73 16.22 3.10 22.63
N THR A 74 17.10 2.11 22.60
CA THR A 74 16.95 0.87 23.38
C THR A 74 16.98 1.14 24.88
N LEU A 75 17.97 1.90 25.37
CA LEU A 75 18.09 2.21 26.80
C LEU A 75 16.90 3.05 27.31
N SER A 76 16.49 4.06 26.54
CA SER A 76 15.34 4.89 26.88
C SER A 76 14.05 4.06 26.92
N CYS A 77 13.86 3.14 25.95
CA CYS A 77 12.76 2.19 25.95
C CYS A 77 12.77 1.30 27.19
N GLU A 78 13.92 0.69 27.50
CA GLU A 78 14.10 -0.19 28.66
C GLU A 78 13.76 0.54 29.97
N LEU A 79 14.29 1.75 30.17
CA LEU A 79 13.99 2.56 31.36
C LEU A 79 12.51 2.89 31.46
N MET A 80 11.86 3.24 30.34
CA MET A 80 10.43 3.53 30.29
C MET A 80 9.61 2.30 30.66
N LEU A 81 9.91 1.13 30.09
CA LEU A 81 9.18 -0.11 30.36
C LEU A 81 9.36 -0.58 31.80
N ARG A 82 10.60 -0.53 32.34
CA ARG A 82 10.89 -0.90 33.74
C ARG A 82 10.18 0.03 34.73
N LYS A 83 10.23 1.34 34.49
CA LYS A 83 9.61 2.33 35.39
C LYS A 83 8.09 2.13 35.54
N ASN A 84 7.44 1.57 34.53
CA ASN A 84 5.99 1.40 34.50
C ASN A 84 5.55 -0.08 34.61
N ASP A 85 6.47 -1.01 34.85
CA ASP A 85 6.21 -2.47 34.90
C ASP A 85 5.50 -3.01 33.64
N LEU A 86 5.94 -2.57 32.46
CA LEU A 86 5.29 -2.84 31.17
C LEU A 86 6.01 -3.89 30.30
N LEU A 87 7.10 -4.48 30.78
CA LEU A 87 7.90 -5.45 30.01
C LEU A 87 7.09 -6.65 29.51
N SER A 88 6.12 -7.10 30.30
CA SER A 88 5.23 -8.22 29.94
C SER A 88 4.13 -7.84 28.95
N GLN A 89 3.92 -6.55 28.67
CA GLN A 89 2.88 -6.10 27.74
C GLN A 89 3.36 -6.06 26.29
N VAL A 90 4.68 -6.03 26.07
CA VAL A 90 5.27 -6.01 24.73
C VAL A 90 5.09 -7.36 24.04
N ARG A 91 4.53 -7.32 22.84
CA ARG A 91 4.25 -8.51 22.00
C ARG A 91 5.02 -8.48 20.69
N GLN A 92 5.27 -7.30 20.15
CA GLN A 92 5.95 -7.13 18.88
C GLN A 92 7.03 -6.05 18.97
N ILE A 93 8.16 -6.32 18.34
CA ILE A 93 9.20 -5.32 18.08
C ILE A 93 9.37 -5.19 16.56
N SER A 94 9.38 -3.96 16.05
CA SER A 94 9.79 -3.66 14.68
C SER A 94 11.10 -2.87 14.70
N ILE A 95 12.06 -3.28 13.89
CA ILE A 95 13.34 -2.59 13.72
C ILE A 95 13.47 -2.23 12.25
N TRP A 96 13.69 -0.95 11.95
CA TRP A 96 13.84 -0.45 10.59
C TRP A 96 14.77 0.75 10.55
N GLY A 97 15.25 1.09 9.36
CA GLY A 97 16.23 2.16 9.16
C GLY A 97 17.54 1.65 8.59
N GLU A 98 18.49 2.57 8.42
CA GLU A 98 19.78 2.30 7.75
C GLU A 98 20.90 2.29 8.79
N PRO A 99 21.54 1.13 9.02
CA PRO A 99 22.73 1.05 9.87
C PRO A 99 23.89 1.88 9.32
N PRO A 100 24.91 2.24 10.14
CA PRO A 100 26.10 2.92 9.63
C PRO A 100 26.77 2.14 8.48
N THR A 101 27.07 2.82 7.35
CA THR A 101 27.72 2.15 6.22
C THR A 101 29.16 1.72 6.55
N PRO A 102 29.60 0.50 6.18
CA PRO A 102 30.96 0.04 6.42
C PRO A 102 31.99 0.83 5.61
N GLY A 103 33.13 1.17 6.21
CA GLY A 103 34.29 1.73 5.50
C GLY A 103 34.18 3.18 5.01
N LYS A 104 33.08 3.90 5.27
CA LYS A 104 33.05 5.36 5.09
C LYS A 104 33.79 6.02 6.24
N ASP A 105 34.93 6.62 5.93
CA ASP A 105 35.72 7.39 6.88
C ASP A 105 35.10 8.79 7.01
N TYR A 106 34.29 8.98 8.05
CA TYR A 106 33.50 10.20 8.23
C TYR A 106 34.27 11.36 8.85
N ALA A 107 35.57 11.18 9.10
CA ALA A 107 36.45 12.22 9.62
C ALA A 107 36.57 13.45 8.70
N ASN A 108 36.19 13.34 7.41
CA ASN A 108 36.42 14.38 6.40
C ASN A 108 35.17 14.88 5.64
N GLY A 109 33.95 14.64 6.16
CA GLY A 109 32.74 15.21 5.56
C GLY A 109 32.65 16.73 5.78
N PRO A 110 32.30 17.56 4.78
CA PRO A 110 32.29 19.03 4.89
C PRO A 110 31.19 19.61 5.80
N TYR A 111 30.46 18.77 6.54
CA TYR A 111 29.31 19.17 7.37
C TYR A 111 29.57 19.13 8.87
N LEU A 112 30.81 18.92 9.33
CA LEU A 112 31.19 19.19 10.73
C LEU A 112 31.27 20.71 10.97
N THR A 113 30.14 21.41 10.84
CA THR A 113 29.97 22.74 11.41
C THR A 113 29.26 22.59 12.74
N GLU A 114 29.84 23.21 13.76
CA GLU A 114 29.36 23.29 15.13
C GLU A 114 27.95 23.91 15.21
N ASN A 115 26.92 23.15 14.85
CA ASN A 115 25.55 23.51 15.21
C ASN A 115 25.26 22.95 16.60
N ARG A 116 25.13 23.88 17.54
CA ARG A 116 24.78 23.65 18.94
C ARG A 116 23.64 22.65 19.05
N TYR A 117 23.98 21.51 19.63
CA TYR A 117 23.06 20.47 20.07
C TYR A 117 21.97 21.07 20.99
N ASP A 118 20.76 21.27 20.47
CA ASP A 118 19.59 21.47 21.33
C ASP A 118 19.10 20.09 21.78
N SER A 119 19.61 19.65 22.94
CA SER A 119 19.20 18.42 23.65
C SER A 119 17.69 18.24 23.87
N ARG A 120 16.86 19.21 23.48
CA ARG A 120 15.40 19.16 23.53
C ARG A 120 14.75 18.61 22.25
N GLN A 121 15.47 18.52 21.12
CA GLN A 121 14.91 18.02 19.86
C GLN A 121 15.17 16.52 19.59
N SER A 122 16.22 15.95 20.17
CA SER A 122 16.52 14.51 20.17
C SER A 122 15.84 13.73 21.30
N GLY A 123 14.96 14.40 22.05
CA GLY A 123 14.07 13.70 22.98
C GLY A 123 13.29 12.67 22.18
N TRP A 124 13.23 11.44 22.71
CA TRP A 124 12.19 10.47 22.38
C TRP A 124 10.91 11.23 22.01
N LYS A 125 10.64 11.39 20.71
CA LYS A 125 9.28 11.65 20.29
C LYS A 125 8.61 10.36 20.72
N GLN A 126 7.78 10.42 21.76
CA GLN A 126 6.81 9.38 22.00
C GLN A 126 6.17 9.18 20.65
N GLY A 127 6.60 8.13 19.94
CA GLY A 127 6.22 7.92 18.57
C GLY A 127 4.71 7.99 18.58
N ARG A 128 4.11 8.55 17.54
CA ARG A 128 2.77 8.07 17.22
C ARG A 128 2.97 6.57 17.09
N MET A 129 2.65 5.85 18.16
CA MET A 129 2.77 4.40 18.23
C MET A 129 1.87 3.97 17.11
N PHE A 130 2.40 3.52 15.98
CA PHE A 130 1.54 2.92 15.00
C PHE A 130 1.30 1.54 15.55
N ALA A 131 0.05 1.24 15.93
CA ALA A 131 -0.30 -0.13 16.17
C ALA A 131 -0.08 -0.86 14.85
N ALA A 132 1.06 -1.53 14.73
CA ALA A 132 1.26 -2.53 13.70
C ALA A 132 -0.01 -3.38 13.65
N GLU A 133 -0.57 -3.41 12.44
CA GLU A 133 -1.92 -3.83 12.15
C GLU A 133 -2.18 -5.23 12.69
N VAL A 134 -2.84 -5.37 13.84
CA VAL A 134 -3.41 -6.66 14.24
C VAL A 134 -4.90 -6.56 13.99
N ALA A 135 -5.29 -6.74 12.74
CA ALA A 135 -6.55 -7.38 12.43
C ALA A 135 -6.22 -8.80 11.97
N GLU A 136 -7.15 -9.74 12.16
CA GLU A 136 -7.14 -11.05 11.50
C GLU A 136 -7.21 -10.97 9.96
N ASP A 137 -7.13 -9.75 9.40
CA ASP A 137 -7.07 -9.47 7.98
C ASP A 137 -5.61 -9.31 7.52
N ASP A 138 -4.94 -10.45 7.43
CA ASP A 138 -3.54 -10.59 7.01
C ASP A 138 -3.26 -10.13 5.55
N ALA A 139 -4.28 -9.68 4.79
CA ALA A 139 -4.08 -9.11 3.45
C ALA A 139 -3.33 -7.77 3.48
N ARG A 140 -3.57 -6.93 4.50
CA ARG A 140 -3.12 -5.52 4.52
C ARG A 140 -1.75 -5.32 5.16
N LYS A 141 -1.32 -6.23 6.04
CA LYS A 141 0.01 -6.21 6.69
C LYS A 141 1.20 -6.18 5.72
N MET A 142 0.97 -6.59 4.47
CA MET A 142 2.00 -6.70 3.43
C MET A 142 1.91 -5.59 2.36
N ASP A 143 0.84 -4.78 2.33
CA ASP A 143 0.69 -3.67 1.37
C ASP A 143 1.40 -2.39 1.83
N ASP A 144 1.62 -2.22 3.14
CA ASP A 144 2.38 -1.10 3.72
C ASP A 144 3.91 -1.22 3.55
N CYS A 145 4.42 -2.34 3.00
CA CYS A 145 5.82 -2.45 2.58
C CYS A 145 6.16 -1.48 1.42
N ASN A 146 5.16 -0.86 0.79
CA ASN A 146 5.35 0.22 -0.20
C ASN A 146 5.93 1.52 0.41
N LEU A 147 6.13 1.59 1.73
CA LEU A 147 6.89 2.66 2.38
C LEU A 147 8.40 2.44 2.39
N VAL A 148 8.89 1.24 2.00
CA VAL A 148 10.30 1.06 1.63
C VAL A 148 10.44 1.48 0.17
N GLY A 149 10.25 2.78 -0.08
CA GLY A 149 10.62 3.36 -1.36
C GLY A 149 12.06 2.95 -1.65
N ALA A 150 12.29 2.37 -2.84
CA ALA A 150 13.58 2.02 -3.43
C ALA A 150 14.77 2.57 -2.65
N ARG A 151 15.13 1.89 -1.55
CA ARG A 151 16.31 2.22 -0.76
C ARG A 151 17.39 1.37 -1.38
N ASP A 152 18.26 2.04 -2.11
CA ASP A 152 19.41 1.45 -2.79
C ASP A 152 20.08 0.47 -1.83
N TYR A 153 20.13 -0.80 -2.23
CA TYR A 153 20.91 -1.80 -1.51
C TYR A 153 22.37 -1.39 -1.65
N LEU A 154 22.86 -0.61 -0.69
CA LEU A 154 24.23 -0.13 -0.72
C LEU A 154 25.17 -1.35 -0.65
N GLU A 155 26.03 -1.51 -1.65
CA GLU A 155 27.07 -2.54 -1.73
C GLU A 155 27.90 -2.65 -0.44
N GLY A 156 27.94 -1.59 0.37
CA GLY A 156 28.57 -1.60 1.70
C GLY A 156 28.07 -2.71 2.62
N TYR A 157 26.79 -3.09 2.61
CA TYR A 157 26.23 -4.11 3.52
C TYR A 157 26.31 -5.54 2.98
N ALA A 158 27.02 -5.74 1.86
CA ALA A 158 27.10 -6.99 1.11
C ALA A 158 28.04 -8.06 1.69
N ASN A 159 28.46 -7.99 2.96
CA ASN A 159 29.49 -8.85 3.53
C ASN A 159 29.07 -9.47 4.87
N CYS A 160 29.19 -10.81 4.97
CA CYS A 160 28.98 -11.59 6.19
C CYS A 160 29.81 -11.07 7.37
N GLN A 161 31.06 -10.63 7.13
CA GLN A 161 31.96 -10.14 8.17
C GLN A 161 31.38 -8.95 8.94
N TRP A 162 30.69 -8.03 8.25
CA TRP A 162 30.08 -6.87 8.89
C TRP A 162 29.01 -7.25 9.92
N THR A 163 28.26 -8.32 9.65
CA THR A 163 27.23 -8.86 10.56
C THR A 163 27.86 -9.30 11.89
N TYR A 164 29.05 -9.90 11.83
CA TYR A 164 29.79 -10.30 13.02
C TYR A 164 30.43 -9.10 13.72
N ASP A 165 31.05 -8.18 12.98
CA ASP A 165 31.73 -7.00 13.52
C ASP A 165 30.76 -6.07 14.26
N SER A 166 29.55 -5.90 13.72
CA SER A 166 28.48 -5.07 14.30
C SER A 166 27.70 -5.76 15.43
N SER A 167 27.93 -7.05 15.71
CA SER A 167 27.16 -7.83 16.68
C SER A 167 27.13 -7.20 18.09
N SER A 168 28.23 -6.55 18.49
CA SER A 168 28.35 -5.87 19.79
C SER A 168 27.37 -4.70 19.94
N ALA A 169 27.05 -3.99 18.86
CA ALA A 169 26.12 -2.86 18.86
C ALA A 169 24.69 -3.26 19.25
N TRP A 170 24.31 -4.52 18.96
CA TRP A 170 23.00 -5.09 19.26
C TRP A 170 22.85 -5.59 20.69
N SER A 171 23.92 -5.58 21.49
CA SER A 171 23.91 -6.08 22.88
C SER A 171 22.85 -5.45 23.79
N PRO A 172 22.59 -4.12 23.77
CA PRO A 172 21.51 -3.53 24.54
C PRO A 172 20.14 -4.10 24.14
N MET A 173 19.91 -4.28 22.85
CA MET A 173 18.65 -4.79 22.32
C MET A 173 18.46 -6.26 22.70
N ALA A 174 19.52 -7.07 22.63
CA ALA A 174 19.51 -8.45 23.12
C ALA A 174 19.14 -8.53 24.61
N ARG A 175 19.68 -7.64 25.45
CA ARG A 175 19.31 -7.58 26.87
C ARG A 175 17.85 -7.21 27.09
N LEU A 176 17.35 -6.22 26.34
CA LEU A 176 15.93 -5.85 26.41
C LEU A 176 15.04 -7.02 26.01
N ILE A 177 15.28 -7.62 24.83
CA ILE A 177 14.50 -8.75 24.30
C ILE A 177 14.43 -9.90 25.31
N LYS A 178 15.54 -10.24 25.97
CA LYS A 178 15.58 -11.28 27.00
C LYS A 178 14.52 -11.08 28.10
N GLU A 179 14.16 -9.84 28.44
CA GLU A 179 13.21 -9.54 29.51
C GLU A 179 11.74 -9.51 29.04
N LEU A 180 11.49 -9.48 27.74
CA LEU A 180 10.14 -9.35 27.16
C LEU A 180 9.40 -10.68 27.10
N SER A 181 8.94 -11.18 28.26
CA SER A 181 8.33 -12.51 28.42
C SER A 181 7.19 -12.90 27.46
N ASN A 182 6.47 -11.93 26.88
CA ASN A 182 5.34 -12.16 25.97
C ASN A 182 5.61 -11.79 24.51
N LEU A 183 6.89 -11.62 24.13
CA LEU A 183 7.30 -11.31 22.77
C LEU A 183 6.92 -12.45 21.82
N SER A 184 6.04 -12.16 20.85
CA SER A 184 5.54 -13.11 19.86
C SER A 184 6.13 -12.87 18.47
N ASP A 185 6.52 -11.63 18.15
CA ASP A 185 6.91 -11.24 16.80
C ASP A 185 8.07 -10.23 16.80
N ILE A 186 9.02 -10.44 15.89
CA ILE A 186 10.05 -9.45 15.53
C ILE A 186 9.99 -9.22 14.03
N LEU A 187 9.82 -7.95 13.64
CA LEU A 187 9.96 -7.49 12.27
C LEU A 187 11.33 -6.82 12.11
N PHE A 188 12.16 -7.32 11.20
CA PHE A 188 13.49 -6.75 10.95
C PHE A 188 13.61 -6.29 9.50
N THR A 189 13.50 -4.98 9.28
CA THR A 189 13.40 -4.34 7.95
C THR A 189 14.69 -3.57 7.61
N CYS A 190 15.82 -3.95 8.20
CA CYS A 190 17.11 -3.33 7.89
C CYS A 190 17.77 -4.05 6.70
N PRO A 191 18.56 -3.35 5.87
CA PRO A 191 19.24 -3.95 4.71
C PRO A 191 20.38 -4.92 5.09
N THR A 192 20.77 -4.98 6.37
CA THR A 192 21.78 -5.91 6.89
C THR A 192 21.20 -7.29 7.17
N GLN A 193 22.05 -8.30 7.36
CA GLN A 193 21.60 -9.59 7.87
C GLN A 193 20.97 -9.44 9.27
N PHE A 194 20.05 -10.35 9.61
CA PHE A 194 19.54 -10.43 10.98
C PHE A 194 20.73 -10.62 11.97
N PRO A 195 20.78 -9.92 13.12
CA PRO A 195 21.96 -9.98 13.96
C PRO A 195 22.08 -11.30 14.76
N PRO A 196 23.27 -11.95 14.81
CA PRO A 196 23.47 -13.21 15.53
C PRO A 196 23.15 -13.12 17.03
N SER A 197 23.47 -11.99 17.67
CA SER A 197 23.22 -11.77 19.11
C SER A 197 21.73 -11.71 19.43
N LEU A 198 20.91 -11.11 18.56
CA LEU A 198 19.46 -11.11 18.69
C LEU A 198 18.90 -12.52 18.47
N PHE A 199 19.37 -13.20 17.42
CA PHE A 199 18.94 -14.56 17.10
C PHE A 199 19.21 -15.56 18.23
N ALA A 200 20.43 -15.55 18.78
CA ALA A 200 20.79 -16.41 19.91
C ALA A 200 19.90 -16.14 21.14
N THR A 201 19.61 -14.86 21.41
CA THR A 201 18.71 -14.45 22.49
C THR A 201 17.30 -15.00 22.27
N LEU A 202 16.77 -14.91 21.04
CA LEU A 202 15.44 -15.43 20.73
C LEU A 202 15.36 -16.94 20.84
N LYS A 203 16.36 -17.67 20.35
CA LYS A 203 16.40 -19.13 20.49
C LYS A 203 16.41 -19.57 21.95
N GLN A 204 17.12 -18.84 22.81
CA GLN A 204 17.25 -19.18 24.22
C GLN A 204 16.02 -18.81 25.05
N TYR A 205 15.49 -17.60 24.88
CA TYR A 205 14.44 -17.05 25.76
C TYR A 205 13.05 -17.05 25.12
N HIS A 206 12.95 -17.04 23.80
CA HIS A 206 11.70 -16.88 23.04
C HIS A 206 11.57 -17.89 21.88
N PRO A 207 11.58 -19.21 22.14
CA PRO A 207 11.59 -20.24 21.10
C PRO A 207 10.33 -20.29 20.21
N ARG A 208 9.27 -19.56 20.59
CA ARG A 208 8.02 -19.42 19.80
C ARG A 208 7.89 -18.07 19.11
N CYS A 209 8.82 -17.14 19.34
CA CYS A 209 8.79 -15.83 18.69
C CYS A 209 9.00 -16.01 17.18
N ARG A 210 8.18 -15.34 16.38
CA ARG A 210 8.23 -15.36 14.93
C ARG A 210 9.13 -14.24 14.44
N ILE A 211 10.11 -14.60 13.62
CA ILE A 211 11.02 -13.69 12.96
C ILE A 211 10.48 -13.45 11.54
N HIS A 212 10.30 -12.19 11.22
CA HIS A 212 9.87 -11.71 9.91
C HIS A 212 11.00 -10.89 9.30
N LEU A 213 11.44 -11.29 8.11
CA LEU A 213 12.54 -10.66 7.39
C LEU A 213 12.04 -10.09 6.05
N PRO A 214 11.46 -8.87 6.05
CA PRO A 214 11.08 -8.18 4.82
C PRO A 214 12.27 -7.96 3.88
N THR A 215 13.47 -7.71 4.38
CA THR A 215 14.68 -7.50 3.58
C THR A 215 15.57 -8.74 3.59
N PHE A 216 15.02 -9.91 3.25
CA PHE A 216 15.73 -11.18 3.37
C PHE A 216 16.79 -11.34 2.29
N ASN A 217 18.04 -11.59 2.72
CA ASN A 217 19.14 -11.94 1.84
C ASN A 217 20.00 -13.05 2.45
N LEU A 218 20.81 -13.68 1.61
CA LEU A 218 21.86 -14.61 2.00
C LEU A 218 23.17 -14.09 1.43
N LEU A 219 23.91 -13.37 2.27
CA LEU A 219 25.16 -12.71 1.91
C LEU A 219 26.20 -13.72 1.45
N SER A 220 26.24 -14.92 2.04
CA SER A 220 27.22 -15.96 1.68
C SER A 220 26.90 -16.69 0.37
N LEU A 221 25.85 -16.30 -0.37
CA LEU A 221 25.68 -16.72 -1.78
C LEU A 221 26.77 -16.14 -2.69
N ARG A 222 27.41 -15.04 -2.28
CA ARG A 222 28.56 -14.44 -2.96
C ARG A 222 29.88 -15.09 -2.58
N ASP A 223 29.88 -15.89 -1.52
CA ASP A 223 31.07 -16.52 -0.98
C ASP A 223 31.24 -17.94 -1.54
N SER A 224 32.48 -18.41 -1.53
CA SER A 224 32.80 -19.78 -1.98
C SER A 224 32.26 -20.88 -1.05
N ARG A 225 31.74 -20.53 0.12
CA ARG A 225 31.14 -21.46 1.10
C ARG A 225 29.97 -20.79 1.83
N PRO A 226 28.90 -21.53 2.15
CA PRO A 226 27.82 -21.02 2.99
C PRO A 226 28.31 -20.64 4.39
N ASP A 227 27.80 -19.54 4.91
CA ASP A 227 28.02 -19.10 6.29
C ASP A 227 27.21 -19.96 7.27
N GLU A 228 27.83 -20.34 8.40
CA GLU A 228 27.22 -21.22 9.40
C GLU A 228 26.00 -20.58 10.07
N TYR A 229 26.04 -19.27 10.33
CA TYR A 229 24.95 -18.52 10.95
C TYR A 229 23.75 -18.41 10.00
N GLU A 230 23.96 -18.12 8.71
CA GLU A 230 22.88 -18.10 7.73
C GLU A 230 22.18 -19.46 7.61
N LEU A 231 22.96 -20.55 7.60
CA LEU A 231 22.40 -21.90 7.65
C LEU A 231 21.59 -22.12 8.93
N GLU A 232 22.08 -21.70 10.09
CA GLU A 232 21.36 -21.83 11.36
C GLU A 232 20.04 -21.05 11.36
N LEU A 233 20.03 -19.84 10.80
CA LEU A 233 18.85 -18.99 10.68
C LEU A 233 17.77 -19.64 9.80
N VAL A 234 18.18 -20.17 8.65
CA VAL A 234 17.29 -20.88 7.71
C VAL A 234 16.71 -22.15 8.33
N HIS A 235 17.50 -22.86 9.15
CA HIS A 235 17.06 -24.05 9.87
C HIS A 235 16.13 -23.79 11.06
N SER A 236 15.92 -22.52 11.42
CA SER A 236 15.20 -22.14 12.63
C SER A 236 13.69 -22.37 12.53
N LEU A 237 13.09 -22.78 13.64
CA LEU A 237 11.63 -22.75 13.82
C LEU A 237 11.09 -21.34 14.04
N ASN A 238 11.96 -20.39 14.42
CA ASN A 238 11.58 -18.99 14.62
C ASN A 238 11.39 -18.24 13.28
N LEU A 239 12.05 -18.68 12.20
CA LEU A 239 11.91 -18.01 10.89
C LEU A 239 10.52 -18.27 10.31
N TYR A 240 9.69 -17.22 10.27
CA TYR A 240 8.26 -17.34 9.94
C TYR A 240 7.90 -16.69 8.60
N SER A 241 8.47 -15.54 8.25
CA SER A 241 8.26 -14.87 6.96
C SER A 241 9.56 -14.35 6.35
N ILE A 242 9.65 -14.44 5.02
CA ILE A 242 10.74 -13.88 4.22
C ILE A 242 10.19 -13.15 3.01
N ASP A 243 10.88 -12.09 2.62
CA ASP A 243 10.62 -11.36 1.38
C ASP A 243 11.94 -11.10 0.64
N CYS A 244 12.03 -11.68 -0.55
CA CYS A 244 13.19 -11.61 -1.44
C CYS A 244 12.96 -10.61 -2.58
N SER A 245 11.81 -9.92 -2.61
CA SER A 245 11.43 -9.05 -3.73
C SER A 245 12.24 -7.76 -3.79
N HIS A 246 12.69 -7.23 -2.65
CA HIS A 246 13.42 -5.96 -2.57
C HIS A 246 14.68 -5.82 -3.46
N PHE A 247 15.18 -6.92 -4.03
CA PHE A 247 16.35 -6.97 -4.89
C PHE A 247 16.09 -6.71 -6.37
N HIS A 248 14.90 -6.24 -6.79
CA HIS A 248 14.52 -6.02 -8.21
C HIS A 248 15.53 -5.24 -9.08
N ILE A 249 16.51 -4.54 -8.49
CA ILE A 249 17.52 -3.75 -9.22
C ILE A 249 18.83 -4.56 -9.42
N TYR A 250 18.93 -5.79 -8.89
CA TYR A 250 20.13 -6.62 -8.97
C TYR A 250 19.90 -7.92 -9.75
N PRO A 251 20.77 -8.26 -10.71
CA PRO A 251 20.66 -9.46 -11.55
C PRO A 251 20.84 -10.81 -10.80
N ALA A 252 21.06 -10.75 -9.48
CA ALA A 252 21.23 -11.90 -8.59
C ALA A 252 19.92 -12.50 -8.02
N VAL A 253 18.75 -11.87 -8.30
CA VAL A 253 17.45 -12.22 -7.72
C VAL A 253 17.01 -13.66 -8.02
N ASN A 254 17.17 -14.10 -9.28
CA ASN A 254 16.69 -15.41 -9.72
C ASN A 254 17.42 -16.58 -9.04
N GLN A 255 18.71 -16.40 -8.75
CA GLN A 255 19.54 -17.38 -8.07
C GLN A 255 19.17 -17.48 -6.58
N LEU A 256 18.99 -16.34 -5.89
CA LEU A 256 18.49 -16.30 -4.52
C LEU A 256 17.14 -17.03 -4.40
N ASN A 257 16.19 -16.76 -5.30
CA ASN A 257 14.89 -17.45 -5.30
C ASN A 257 15.00 -18.95 -5.56
N THR A 258 15.97 -19.37 -6.38
CA THR A 258 16.23 -20.79 -6.60
C THR A 258 16.75 -21.46 -5.32
N THR A 259 17.60 -20.78 -4.56
CA THR A 259 18.00 -21.22 -3.23
C THR A 259 16.81 -21.26 -2.27
N VAL A 260 15.92 -20.25 -2.26
CA VAL A 260 14.70 -20.24 -1.43
C VAL A 260 13.80 -21.44 -1.75
N MET A 261 13.61 -21.81 -3.02
CA MET A 261 12.86 -23.01 -3.38
C MET A 261 13.48 -24.28 -2.78
N ARG A 262 14.82 -24.40 -2.76
CA ARG A 262 15.50 -25.52 -2.10
C ARG A 262 15.23 -25.50 -0.59
N MET A 263 15.26 -24.32 0.03
CA MET A 263 15.01 -24.17 1.47
C MET A 263 13.61 -24.64 1.89
N LEU A 264 12.60 -24.38 1.06
CA LEU A 264 11.21 -24.78 1.33
C LEU A 264 11.02 -26.28 1.46
N THR A 265 11.90 -27.10 0.86
CA THR A 265 11.70 -28.55 0.80
C THR A 265 11.94 -29.24 2.14
N ARG A 266 12.92 -28.81 2.94
CA ARG A 266 13.32 -29.50 4.19
C ARG A 266 13.97 -28.64 5.26
N THR A 267 14.49 -27.45 4.95
CA THR A 267 15.36 -26.73 5.89
C THR A 267 14.61 -25.69 6.72
N ALA A 268 13.54 -25.06 6.23
CA ALA A 268 12.80 -24.03 6.98
C ALA A 268 11.45 -24.54 7.51
N PRO A 269 11.39 -25.25 8.67
CA PRO A 269 10.15 -25.82 9.19
C PRO A 269 9.13 -24.78 9.66
N GLY A 270 9.58 -23.65 10.22
CA GLY A 270 8.71 -22.57 10.74
C GLY A 270 8.12 -21.64 9.68
N LEU A 271 8.65 -21.67 8.45
CA LEU A 271 8.31 -20.73 7.40
C LEU A 271 6.87 -20.92 6.91
N GLN A 272 6.07 -19.85 6.97
CA GLN A 272 4.67 -19.84 6.54
C GLN A 272 4.36 -18.77 5.49
N GLU A 273 5.18 -17.74 5.36
CA GLU A 273 4.92 -16.61 4.47
C GLU A 273 6.14 -16.32 3.60
N VAL A 274 5.93 -16.29 2.29
CA VAL A 274 7.01 -16.12 1.31
C VAL A 274 6.59 -15.09 0.26
N ARG A 275 7.43 -14.06 0.09
CA ARG A 275 7.40 -13.15 -1.07
C ARG A 275 8.66 -13.30 -1.90
N VAL A 276 8.49 -13.46 -3.20
CA VAL A 276 9.56 -13.65 -4.19
C VAL A 276 9.24 -12.87 -5.46
N ALA A 277 10.28 -12.41 -6.14
CA ALA A 277 10.18 -11.68 -7.40
C ALA A 277 11.14 -12.24 -8.43
N TYR A 278 10.77 -12.43 -9.69
CA TYR A 278 11.67 -12.87 -10.75
C TYR A 278 11.93 -11.76 -11.77
N ASP A 279 13.14 -11.70 -12.32
CA ASP A 279 13.52 -10.72 -13.34
C ASP A 279 13.97 -11.43 -14.64
N SER A 280 13.76 -10.81 -15.80
CA SER A 280 14.23 -11.32 -17.09
C SER A 280 15.71 -10.98 -17.36
N ILE A 281 16.25 -9.97 -16.69
CA ILE A 281 17.63 -9.51 -16.89
C ILE A 281 18.61 -10.57 -16.35
N GLN A 282 19.39 -11.17 -17.26
CA GLN A 282 20.40 -12.19 -16.94
C GLN A 282 21.81 -11.63 -16.71
N ASP A 283 22.05 -10.35 -17.05
CA ASP A 283 23.39 -9.77 -17.02
C ASP A 283 23.80 -9.37 -15.59
N SER A 284 24.44 -10.29 -14.88
CA SER A 284 25.19 -9.98 -13.65
C SER A 284 26.69 -9.86 -13.93
N PRO A 285 27.35 -8.76 -13.53
CA PRO A 285 28.82 -8.70 -13.47
C PRO A 285 29.41 -9.50 -12.28
N TYR A 286 28.58 -10.04 -11.37
CA TYR A 286 29.00 -10.85 -10.23
C TYR A 286 28.40 -12.25 -10.29
N GLU A 287 29.24 -13.27 -10.43
CA GLU A 287 28.82 -14.67 -10.33
C GLU A 287 28.47 -14.99 -8.86
N LEU A 288 27.18 -15.21 -8.54
CA LEU A 288 26.87 -15.89 -7.28
C LEU A 288 27.35 -17.33 -7.38
N HIS A 289 27.96 -17.83 -6.31
CA HIS A 289 28.45 -19.19 -6.24
C HIS A 289 27.33 -20.15 -5.82
N GLU A 290 26.28 -20.27 -6.65
CA GLU A 290 25.16 -21.21 -6.42
C GLU A 290 25.65 -22.65 -6.21
N ILE A 291 26.76 -23.02 -6.85
CA ILE A 291 27.43 -24.33 -6.70
C ILE A 291 27.89 -24.56 -5.26
N SER A 292 28.38 -23.52 -4.57
CA SER A 292 28.88 -23.63 -3.19
C SER A 292 27.79 -23.98 -2.19
N TRP A 293 26.55 -23.59 -2.47
CA TRP A 293 25.38 -23.96 -1.68
C TRP A 293 24.77 -25.31 -2.09
N SER A 294 25.04 -25.79 -3.31
CA SER A 294 24.45 -27.02 -3.87
C SER A 294 24.96 -28.35 -3.27
N GLY A 295 25.95 -28.30 -2.38
CA GLY A 295 26.48 -29.45 -1.63
C GLY A 295 26.46 -29.27 -0.10
N ALA A 296 25.79 -28.22 0.40
CA ALA A 296 25.64 -28.00 1.82
C ALA A 296 24.63 -29.01 2.40
N LYS A 297 25.01 -29.71 3.48
CA LYS A 297 24.16 -30.73 4.12
C LYS A 297 22.75 -30.18 4.37
N GLY A 298 21.74 -30.76 3.72
CA GLY A 298 20.33 -30.37 3.86
C GLY A 298 19.76 -29.52 2.71
N LEU A 299 20.61 -28.99 1.81
CA LEU A 299 20.22 -28.19 0.63
C LEU A 299 20.39 -28.95 -0.69
N ASP A 300 20.86 -30.20 -0.64
CA ASP A 300 21.04 -31.07 -1.80
C ASP A 300 19.72 -31.27 -2.56
N SER A 301 19.80 -31.29 -3.88
CA SER A 301 18.69 -31.34 -4.85
C SER A 301 17.96 -32.70 -4.88
N CYS A 302 17.33 -33.07 -3.76
CA CYS A 302 16.24 -34.04 -3.81
C CYS A 302 14.95 -33.31 -4.17
N PHE A 303 14.24 -33.80 -5.19
CA PHE A 303 12.85 -33.39 -5.38
C PHE A 303 12.09 -33.58 -4.07
N PRO A 304 11.31 -32.58 -3.63
CA PRO A 304 10.59 -32.68 -2.37
C PRO A 304 9.69 -33.92 -2.39
N GLN A 305 9.82 -34.78 -1.37
CA GLN A 305 8.87 -35.87 -1.16
C GLN A 305 7.47 -35.33 -0.79
N HIS A 306 7.43 -34.12 -0.19
CA HIS A 306 6.21 -33.44 0.23
C HIS A 306 6.32 -31.95 -0.10
N ARG A 307 5.20 -31.37 -0.54
CA ARG A 307 5.10 -29.93 -0.77
C ARG A 307 4.97 -29.19 0.56
N LYS A 308 5.57 -28.00 0.66
CA LYS A 308 5.50 -27.14 1.85
C LYS A 308 4.14 -26.47 1.92
N SER A 309 3.44 -26.67 3.04
CA SER A 309 2.23 -25.94 3.36
C SER A 309 2.58 -24.53 3.85
N LEU A 310 2.32 -23.53 3.00
CA LEU A 310 2.44 -22.12 3.33
C LEU A 310 1.07 -21.54 3.68
N ARG A 311 1.06 -20.42 4.41
CA ARG A 311 -0.12 -19.60 4.67
C ARG A 311 -0.28 -18.52 3.61
N THR A 312 0.83 -17.87 3.25
CA THR A 312 0.86 -16.72 2.34
C THR A 312 1.92 -16.94 1.28
N PHE A 313 1.53 -16.76 0.02
CA PHE A 313 2.45 -16.79 -1.11
C PHE A 313 2.23 -15.57 -2.00
N HIS A 314 3.29 -14.80 -2.20
CA HIS A 314 3.33 -13.66 -3.09
C HIS A 314 4.44 -13.89 -4.12
N LEU A 315 4.06 -13.95 -5.39
CA LEU A 315 4.99 -14.12 -6.50
C LEU A 315 4.83 -12.96 -7.48
N THR A 316 5.91 -12.23 -7.73
CA THR A 316 6.04 -11.29 -8.85
C THR A 316 7.08 -11.80 -9.85
N TRP A 317 7.02 -11.33 -11.08
CA TRP A 317 7.87 -11.74 -12.20
C TRP A 317 7.87 -10.67 -13.29
N ASP A 318 8.99 -10.56 -14.00
CA ASP A 318 9.03 -9.79 -15.24
C ASP A 318 8.03 -10.36 -16.25
N PRO A 319 7.12 -9.55 -16.83
CA PRO A 319 6.14 -9.98 -17.84
C PRO A 319 6.73 -10.68 -19.08
N GLN A 320 8.05 -10.57 -19.33
CA GLN A 320 8.74 -11.32 -20.37
C GLN A 320 8.92 -12.82 -20.03
N LEU A 321 8.81 -13.19 -18.76
CA LEU A 321 8.90 -14.56 -18.29
C LEU A 321 7.56 -15.31 -18.44
N SER A 322 7.65 -16.63 -18.66
CA SER A 322 6.47 -17.50 -18.71
C SER A 322 5.89 -17.71 -17.31
N ASP A 323 4.72 -17.14 -17.07
CA ASP A 323 3.89 -17.34 -15.88
C ASP A 323 3.59 -18.83 -15.62
N TYR A 324 3.18 -19.57 -16.66
CA TYR A 324 2.92 -21.01 -16.58
C TYR A 324 4.15 -21.79 -16.09
N SER A 325 5.33 -21.51 -16.64
CA SER A 325 6.57 -22.20 -16.27
C SER A 325 6.96 -21.92 -14.82
N LEU A 326 6.81 -20.67 -14.37
CA LEU A 326 7.08 -20.27 -12.98
C LEU A 326 6.09 -20.93 -12.01
N LEU A 327 4.80 -20.86 -12.28
CA LEU A 327 3.76 -21.48 -11.45
C LEU A 327 3.91 -23.01 -11.40
N CYS A 328 4.27 -23.66 -12.51
CA CYS A 328 4.60 -25.08 -12.54
C CYS A 328 5.82 -25.39 -11.67
N LYS A 329 6.86 -24.55 -11.71
CA LYS A 329 8.07 -24.71 -10.89
C LYS A 329 7.68 -24.62 -9.41
N TRP A 330 6.97 -23.57 -9.00
CA TRP A 330 6.54 -23.35 -7.61
C TRP A 330 5.54 -24.39 -7.11
N GLY A 331 4.64 -24.88 -7.96
CA GLY A 331 3.69 -25.94 -7.62
C GLY A 331 4.35 -27.28 -7.29
N ARG A 332 5.64 -27.47 -7.58
CA ARG A 332 6.43 -28.63 -7.11
C ARG A 332 6.88 -28.48 -5.66
N PHE A 333 7.00 -27.26 -5.15
CA PHE A 333 7.53 -26.94 -3.83
C PHE A 333 6.45 -26.55 -2.83
N ILE A 334 5.35 -25.93 -3.29
CA ILE A 334 4.29 -25.37 -2.44
C ILE A 334 3.02 -26.18 -2.55
N ASP A 335 2.41 -26.46 -1.40
CA ASP A 335 1.06 -27.00 -1.30
C ASP A 335 0.04 -25.85 -1.36
N PHE A 336 -0.52 -25.64 -2.56
CA PHE A 336 -1.52 -24.61 -2.81
C PHE A 336 -2.82 -24.82 -2.02
N ASP A 337 -3.11 -26.05 -1.56
CA ASP A 337 -4.34 -26.32 -0.84
C ASP A 337 -4.30 -25.76 0.60
N ALA A 338 -3.10 -25.58 1.17
CA ALA A 338 -2.92 -24.99 2.49
C ALA A 338 -2.98 -23.45 2.51
N LEU A 339 -2.89 -22.80 1.34
CA LEU A 339 -2.81 -21.34 1.25
C LEU A 339 -4.10 -20.67 1.74
N ARG A 340 -3.90 -19.57 2.48
CA ARG A 340 -4.95 -18.61 2.85
C ARG A 340 -4.87 -17.33 2.04
N ILE A 341 -3.67 -16.96 1.61
CA ILE A 341 -3.40 -15.74 0.85
C ILE A 341 -2.55 -16.09 -0.37
N LEU A 342 -3.05 -15.72 -1.56
CA LEU A 342 -2.34 -15.84 -2.82
C LEU A 342 -2.29 -14.46 -3.49
N ARG A 343 -1.08 -13.97 -3.77
CA ARG A 343 -0.86 -12.69 -4.47
C ARG A 343 -0.02 -12.89 -5.71
N LEU A 344 -0.64 -12.61 -6.86
CA LEU A 344 -0.03 -12.65 -8.19
C LEU A 344 -0.34 -11.31 -8.89
N PRO A 345 0.36 -10.22 -8.53
CA PRO A 345 0.07 -8.89 -9.05
C PRO A 345 0.54 -8.68 -10.50
N GLU A 346 1.23 -9.65 -11.09
CA GLU A 346 1.73 -9.58 -12.46
C GLU A 346 0.77 -10.22 -13.47
N PRO A 347 0.73 -9.73 -14.73
CA PRO A 347 -0.16 -10.22 -15.77
C PRO A 347 -0.15 -11.75 -15.93
N LEU A 348 -1.30 -12.39 -15.73
CA LEU A 348 -1.50 -13.82 -15.98
C LEU A 348 -2.00 -14.08 -17.40
N GLY A 349 -1.33 -15.01 -18.08
CA GLY A 349 -1.79 -15.56 -19.35
C GLY A 349 -2.89 -16.62 -19.17
N PRO A 350 -3.58 -17.01 -20.25
CA PRO A 350 -4.59 -18.07 -20.19
C PRO A 350 -4.06 -19.39 -19.61
N GLN A 351 -2.86 -19.81 -19.99
CA GLN A 351 -2.23 -21.04 -19.51
C GLN A 351 -1.93 -21.01 -18.00
N GLY A 352 -1.48 -19.87 -17.47
CA GLY A 352 -1.27 -19.69 -16.03
C GLY A 352 -2.59 -19.81 -15.25
N LEU A 353 -3.68 -19.21 -15.76
CA LEU A 353 -5.01 -19.32 -15.15
C LEU A 353 -5.57 -20.74 -15.19
N GLU A 354 -5.44 -21.44 -16.33
CA GLU A 354 -5.85 -22.85 -16.45
C GLU A 354 -5.10 -23.73 -15.46
N LEU A 355 -3.79 -23.53 -15.32
CA LEU A 355 -2.98 -24.24 -14.33
C LEU A 355 -3.45 -23.94 -12.91
N LEU A 356 -3.70 -22.67 -12.56
CA LEU A 356 -4.21 -22.30 -11.24
C LEU A 356 -5.56 -22.98 -10.97
N ASP A 357 -6.43 -23.07 -11.96
CA ASP A 357 -7.73 -23.70 -11.82
C ASP A 357 -7.67 -25.21 -11.55
N THR A 358 -6.53 -25.86 -11.85
CA THR A 358 -6.30 -27.28 -11.47
C THR A 358 -6.10 -27.50 -9.97
N TYR A 359 -5.74 -26.47 -9.20
CA TYR A 359 -5.56 -26.56 -7.74
C TYR A 359 -6.86 -26.25 -6.99
N SER A 360 -7.07 -26.84 -5.81
CA SER A 360 -8.39 -26.76 -5.16
C SER A 360 -8.59 -25.51 -4.28
N PHE A 361 -7.54 -25.02 -3.60
CA PHE A 361 -7.59 -23.80 -2.75
C PHE A 361 -8.71 -23.77 -1.68
N PRO A 362 -8.88 -24.82 -0.85
CA PRO A 362 -10.01 -24.96 0.08
C PRO A 362 -10.01 -23.99 1.26
N PHE A 363 -8.86 -23.36 1.57
CA PHE A 363 -8.68 -22.40 2.66
C PHE A 363 -8.37 -20.97 2.18
N LEU A 364 -8.36 -20.73 0.87
CA LEU A 364 -8.03 -19.44 0.30
C LEU A 364 -9.10 -18.40 0.68
N LYS A 365 -8.65 -17.34 1.35
CA LYS A 365 -9.49 -16.20 1.77
C LYS A 365 -9.14 -14.95 0.99
N ASN A 366 -7.86 -14.72 0.71
CA ASN A 366 -7.40 -13.44 0.16
C ASN A 366 -6.69 -13.71 -1.17
N LEU A 367 -7.15 -13.05 -2.23
CA LEU A 367 -6.71 -13.29 -3.58
C LEU A 367 -6.41 -11.97 -4.29
N VAL A 368 -5.20 -11.85 -4.83
CA VAL A 368 -4.79 -10.75 -5.71
C VAL A 368 -4.36 -11.34 -7.04
N LEU A 369 -5.00 -10.93 -8.14
CA LEU A 369 -4.69 -11.39 -9.50
C LEU A 369 -4.62 -10.20 -10.45
N ASN A 370 -3.75 -10.29 -11.45
CA ASN A 370 -3.68 -9.31 -12.53
C ASN A 370 -4.04 -9.94 -13.88
N ILE A 371 -5.08 -9.39 -14.51
CA ILE A 371 -5.57 -9.83 -15.82
C ILE A 371 -5.24 -8.84 -16.94
N PHE A 372 -4.59 -7.72 -16.63
CA PHE A 372 -4.17 -6.73 -17.61
C PHE A 372 -2.99 -7.26 -18.41
N ASN A 373 -3.02 -7.17 -19.75
CA ASN A 373 -1.86 -7.52 -20.56
C ASN A 373 -1.69 -6.51 -21.72
N LEU A 374 -0.56 -5.80 -21.74
CA LEU A 374 -0.18 -4.85 -22.79
C LEU A 374 0.16 -5.54 -24.12
N SER A 375 0.68 -6.76 -24.07
CA SER A 375 1.16 -7.48 -25.27
C SER A 375 0.02 -8.10 -26.09
N SER A 376 -1.21 -8.09 -25.57
CA SER A 376 -2.34 -8.79 -26.15
C SER A 376 -3.38 -7.85 -26.77
N MET A 377 -2.92 -7.04 -27.73
CA MET A 377 -3.79 -6.25 -28.61
C MET A 377 -4.65 -7.11 -29.57
N ASN A 378 -4.37 -8.43 -29.61
CA ASN A 378 -5.03 -9.41 -30.46
C ASN A 378 -5.82 -10.50 -29.71
N ASP A 379 -5.79 -10.52 -28.37
CA ASP A 379 -6.60 -11.46 -27.59
C ASP A 379 -8.02 -10.89 -27.45
N PRO A 380 -9.06 -11.62 -27.90
CA PRO A 380 -10.42 -11.26 -27.57
C PRO A 380 -10.55 -11.40 -26.04
N GLY A 381 -10.34 -10.30 -25.31
CA GLY A 381 -10.24 -10.25 -23.83
C GLY A 381 -11.31 -10.99 -23.02
N TYR A 382 -12.36 -11.44 -23.70
CA TYR A 382 -13.36 -12.40 -23.25
C TYR A 382 -12.80 -13.73 -22.71
N GLU A 383 -11.77 -14.34 -23.30
CA GLU A 383 -11.31 -15.67 -22.84
C GLU A 383 -10.69 -15.61 -21.44
N ARG A 384 -9.78 -14.66 -21.21
CA ARG A 384 -9.15 -14.47 -19.90
C ARG A 384 -10.15 -14.07 -18.83
N GLU A 385 -11.07 -13.17 -19.16
CA GLU A 385 -12.13 -12.75 -18.25
C GLU A 385 -13.11 -13.89 -17.92
N ARG A 386 -13.37 -14.78 -18.88
CA ARG A 386 -14.13 -16.01 -18.63
C ARG A 386 -13.38 -16.94 -17.68
N LEU A 387 -12.08 -17.17 -17.92
CA LEU A 387 -11.25 -18.06 -17.09
C LEU A 387 -11.12 -17.54 -15.65
N ILE A 388 -10.85 -16.25 -15.47
CA ILE A 388 -10.77 -15.64 -14.12
C ILE A 388 -12.10 -15.71 -13.40
N THR A 389 -13.21 -15.46 -14.10
CA THR A 389 -14.54 -15.54 -13.51
C THR A 389 -14.84 -16.96 -13.05
N GLN A 390 -14.53 -17.97 -13.88
CA GLN A 390 -14.68 -19.38 -13.53
C GLN A 390 -13.79 -19.77 -12.34
N PHE A 391 -12.54 -19.28 -12.30
CA PHE A 391 -11.61 -19.52 -11.21
C PHE A 391 -12.17 -18.98 -9.88
N ILE A 392 -12.68 -17.74 -9.88
CA ILE A 392 -13.26 -17.08 -8.71
C ILE A 392 -14.57 -17.77 -8.26
N ASP A 393 -15.45 -18.13 -9.19
CA ASP A 393 -16.76 -18.73 -8.87
C ASP A 393 -16.66 -20.07 -8.14
N ARG A 394 -15.62 -20.85 -8.42
CA ARG A 394 -15.37 -22.12 -7.72
C ARG A 394 -14.88 -21.92 -6.29
N ARG A 395 -14.45 -20.71 -5.90
CA ARG A 395 -13.77 -20.42 -4.63
C ARG A 395 -14.72 -19.63 -3.71
N THR A 396 -15.63 -20.36 -3.07
CA THR A 396 -16.77 -19.81 -2.31
C THR A 396 -16.44 -19.22 -0.93
N LYS A 397 -15.18 -19.36 -0.47
CA LYS A 397 -14.72 -18.85 0.84
C LYS A 397 -13.90 -17.57 0.76
N LEU A 398 -13.76 -16.97 -0.43
CA LEU A 398 -13.03 -15.73 -0.61
C LEU A 398 -13.65 -14.61 0.23
N TRP A 399 -12.79 -13.93 0.98
CA TRP A 399 -13.08 -12.80 1.86
C TRP A 399 -12.62 -11.48 1.24
N THR A 400 -11.40 -11.48 0.69
CA THR A 400 -10.78 -10.34 0.03
C THR A 400 -10.41 -10.71 -1.40
N LEU A 401 -10.83 -9.87 -2.35
CA LEU A 401 -10.52 -10.02 -3.76
C LEU A 401 -10.00 -8.69 -4.30
N GLU A 402 -8.77 -8.69 -4.82
CA GLU A 402 -8.23 -7.62 -5.64
C GLU A 402 -8.02 -8.16 -7.05
N VAL A 403 -8.53 -7.44 -8.04
CA VAL A 403 -8.23 -7.76 -9.43
C VAL A 403 -7.74 -6.54 -10.18
N ILE A 404 -6.46 -6.59 -10.50
CA ILE A 404 -5.77 -5.63 -11.35
C ILE A 404 -6.16 -5.96 -12.79
N GLY A 405 -6.57 -4.98 -13.58
CA GLY A 405 -6.94 -5.22 -14.98
C GLY A 405 -8.42 -5.39 -15.24
N TRP A 406 -9.26 -5.52 -14.21
CA TRP A 406 -10.67 -5.77 -14.42
C TRP A 406 -11.37 -4.56 -15.03
N ASN A 407 -11.92 -4.74 -16.23
CA ASN A 407 -12.72 -3.73 -16.93
C ASN A 407 -14.21 -4.08 -16.90
N SER A 408 -15.06 -3.06 -16.97
CA SER A 408 -16.50 -3.14 -16.75
C SER A 408 -17.31 -3.88 -17.83
N PHE A 409 -16.76 -4.12 -19.02
CA PHE A 409 -17.56 -4.47 -20.20
C PHE A 409 -18.18 -5.87 -20.20
N HIS A 410 -17.65 -6.80 -19.39
CA HIS A 410 -18.02 -8.21 -19.51
C HIS A 410 -18.66 -8.82 -18.27
N LEU A 411 -18.80 -8.04 -17.19
CA LEU A 411 -19.47 -8.48 -15.97
C LEU A 411 -20.88 -9.03 -16.29
N GLY A 412 -21.67 -8.33 -17.12
CA GLY A 412 -23.04 -8.73 -17.46
C GLY A 412 -23.23 -10.08 -18.18
N LYS A 413 -22.19 -10.69 -18.76
CA LYS A 413 -22.31 -11.97 -19.51
C LYS A 413 -21.76 -13.19 -18.77
N LEU A 414 -21.07 -13.00 -17.65
CA LEU A 414 -20.26 -14.05 -17.02
C LEU A 414 -20.79 -14.51 -15.65
N PHE A 415 -21.87 -13.92 -15.13
CA PHE A 415 -22.39 -14.30 -13.82
C PHE A 415 -23.24 -15.58 -13.87
N SER A 416 -22.70 -16.65 -13.29
CA SER A 416 -23.50 -17.79 -12.80
C SER A 416 -24.05 -17.45 -11.39
N PRO A 417 -25.28 -17.87 -11.03
CA PRO A 417 -25.87 -17.62 -9.71
C PRO A 417 -25.15 -18.30 -8.52
N SER A 418 -24.15 -19.15 -8.78
CA SER A 418 -23.29 -19.77 -7.77
C SER A 418 -22.23 -18.78 -7.25
N CYS A 419 -22.64 -17.87 -6.37
CA CYS A 419 -21.80 -16.77 -5.88
C CYS A 419 -21.05 -17.12 -4.57
N SER A 420 -19.85 -16.56 -4.39
CA SER A 420 -19.19 -16.46 -3.08
C SER A 420 -19.91 -15.40 -2.24
N PHE A 421 -20.81 -15.84 -1.36
CA PHE A 421 -21.50 -14.94 -0.41
C PHE A 421 -20.59 -14.44 0.72
N ALA A 422 -19.34 -14.91 0.80
CA ALA A 422 -18.41 -14.56 1.88
C ALA A 422 -17.61 -13.27 1.62
N LEU A 423 -17.58 -12.76 0.38
CA LEU A 423 -16.72 -11.63 0.01
C LEU A 423 -17.12 -10.34 0.72
N ARG A 424 -16.14 -9.70 1.36
CA ARG A 424 -16.31 -8.44 2.11
C ARG A 424 -15.49 -7.30 1.57
N THR A 425 -14.29 -7.60 1.09
CA THR A 425 -13.37 -6.61 0.52
C THR A 425 -13.19 -6.86 -0.97
N LEU A 426 -13.46 -5.83 -1.77
CA LEU A 426 -13.29 -5.85 -3.22
C LEU A 426 -12.47 -4.64 -3.67
N ASP A 427 -11.32 -4.88 -4.29
CA ASP A 427 -10.50 -3.85 -4.90
C ASP A 427 -10.38 -4.04 -6.43
N LEU A 428 -10.87 -3.06 -7.18
CA LEU A 428 -10.80 -2.96 -8.63
C LEU A 428 -10.13 -1.63 -9.07
N GLN A 429 -9.50 -0.92 -8.14
CA GLN A 429 -8.86 0.38 -8.36
C GLN A 429 -7.43 0.23 -8.88
N SER A 430 -6.77 -0.90 -8.60
CA SER A 430 -5.31 -1.09 -8.75
C SER A 430 -4.75 -1.01 -10.17
N ASN A 431 -5.59 -0.85 -11.20
CA ASN A 431 -5.10 -0.73 -12.56
C ASN A 431 -4.93 0.72 -13.02
N ARG A 432 -3.67 1.15 -13.20
CA ARG A 432 -3.31 2.43 -13.83
C ARG A 432 -3.41 2.41 -15.36
N TYR A 433 -3.65 1.24 -15.96
CA TYR A 433 -3.54 1.04 -17.41
C TYR A 433 -4.89 0.77 -18.11
N THR A 434 -5.94 0.41 -17.38
CA THR A 434 -7.30 0.42 -17.95
C THR A 434 -7.88 1.82 -17.88
N THR A 435 -8.34 2.33 -19.00
CA THR A 435 -8.96 3.65 -19.09
C THR A 435 -10.45 3.64 -18.73
N ASP A 436 -11.05 2.47 -18.53
CA ASP A 436 -12.50 2.28 -18.29
C ASP A 436 -12.94 2.53 -16.83
N PRO A 437 -13.77 3.56 -16.56
CA PRO A 437 -14.41 3.72 -15.26
C PRO A 437 -15.62 2.81 -15.11
N PHE A 438 -15.94 2.45 -13.87
CA PHE A 438 -17.15 1.72 -13.53
C PHE A 438 -18.38 2.63 -13.61
N ASN A 439 -19.46 2.11 -14.20
CA ASN A 439 -20.75 2.79 -14.31
C ASN A 439 -21.80 2.20 -13.35
N ALA A 440 -22.96 2.84 -13.27
CA ALA A 440 -24.04 2.45 -12.37
C ALA A 440 -24.57 1.02 -12.61
N GLN A 441 -24.63 0.56 -13.86
CA GLN A 441 -25.11 -0.78 -14.21
C GLN A 441 -24.16 -1.85 -13.66
N VAL A 442 -22.86 -1.62 -13.80
CA VAL A 442 -21.83 -2.54 -13.33
C VAL A 442 -21.81 -2.61 -11.80
N ILE A 443 -21.99 -1.48 -11.13
CA ILE A 443 -22.10 -1.42 -9.66
C ILE A 443 -23.33 -2.19 -9.17
N ALA A 444 -24.46 -2.11 -9.90
CA ALA A 444 -25.65 -2.91 -9.57
C ALA A 444 -25.38 -4.42 -9.71
N LEU A 445 -24.59 -4.84 -10.70
CA LEU A 445 -24.18 -6.23 -10.87
C LEU A 445 -23.24 -6.71 -9.74
N ILE A 446 -22.30 -5.86 -9.31
CA ILE A 446 -21.45 -6.11 -8.14
C ILE A 446 -22.32 -6.32 -6.89
N ALA A 447 -23.31 -5.44 -6.68
CA ALA A 447 -24.23 -5.54 -5.54
C ALA A 447 -25.06 -6.85 -5.54
N GLN A 448 -25.40 -7.36 -6.73
CA GLN A 448 -26.12 -8.62 -6.86
C GLN A 448 -25.22 -9.84 -6.56
N ARG A 449 -23.97 -9.84 -7.05
CA ARG A 449 -23.03 -10.96 -6.86
C ARG A 449 -22.50 -11.06 -5.45
N TRP A 450 -22.16 -9.92 -4.84
CA TRP A 450 -21.49 -9.85 -3.54
C TRP A 450 -22.25 -8.94 -2.58
N PRO A 451 -23.41 -9.42 -2.07
CA PRO A 451 -24.31 -8.60 -1.25
C PRO A 451 -23.74 -8.25 0.13
N LEU A 452 -22.63 -8.87 0.55
CA LEU A 452 -22.01 -8.68 1.86
C LEU A 452 -20.79 -7.75 1.85
N ILE A 453 -20.50 -7.06 0.74
CA ILE A 453 -19.36 -6.12 0.64
C ILE A 453 -19.44 -5.04 1.72
N GLU A 454 -18.33 -4.87 2.43
CA GLU A 454 -18.10 -3.87 3.47
C GLU A 454 -17.03 -2.86 3.04
N ASP A 455 -16.03 -3.30 2.27
CA ASP A 455 -14.94 -2.49 1.74
C ASP A 455 -14.92 -2.57 0.21
N LEU A 456 -15.08 -1.43 -0.46
CA LEU A 456 -15.04 -1.34 -1.92
C LEU A 456 -14.02 -0.30 -2.38
N ALA A 457 -13.17 -0.66 -3.34
CA ALA A 457 -12.30 0.28 -4.02
C ALA A 457 -12.49 0.21 -5.53
N ILE A 458 -12.89 1.33 -6.14
CA ILE A 458 -13.23 1.40 -7.57
C ILE A 458 -12.81 2.73 -8.20
N ARG A 459 -12.70 2.72 -9.52
CA ARG A 459 -12.52 3.91 -10.36
C ARG A 459 -13.86 4.28 -11.00
N VAL A 460 -14.26 5.54 -10.93
CA VAL A 460 -15.52 6.03 -11.51
C VAL A 460 -15.30 7.30 -12.29
N ARG A 461 -16.17 7.55 -13.28
CA ARG A 461 -16.11 8.77 -14.08
C ARG A 461 -16.51 9.98 -13.25
N ARG A 462 -15.80 11.08 -13.44
CA ARG A 462 -16.21 12.43 -13.02
C ARG A 462 -16.56 13.23 -14.28
N SER A 463 -17.81 13.65 -14.39
CA SER A 463 -18.43 14.28 -15.57
C SER A 463 -19.29 15.48 -15.18
N ARG A 464 -18.68 16.41 -14.43
CA ARG A 464 -19.29 17.69 -14.01
C ARG A 464 -20.58 17.56 -13.19
N GLY A 465 -20.83 16.39 -12.60
CA GLY A 465 -21.97 16.16 -11.70
C GLY A 465 -23.24 15.86 -12.46
N ASP A 466 -23.13 15.41 -13.72
CA ASP A 466 -24.28 15.04 -14.54
C ASP A 466 -25.06 13.85 -13.98
N GLU A 467 -26.16 13.52 -14.65
CA GLU A 467 -27.06 12.43 -14.22
C GLU A 467 -26.37 11.06 -14.27
N GLU A 468 -25.43 10.85 -15.19
CA GLU A 468 -24.67 9.60 -15.30
C GLU A 468 -23.74 9.41 -14.08
N GLU A 469 -23.01 10.45 -13.69
CA GLU A 469 -22.20 10.46 -12.48
C GLU A 469 -23.06 10.29 -11.23
N MET A 470 -24.20 10.99 -11.15
CA MET A 470 -25.10 10.85 -10.02
C MET A 470 -25.67 9.42 -9.91
N ALA A 471 -26.00 8.78 -11.03
CA ALA A 471 -26.47 7.40 -11.06
C ALA A 471 -25.45 6.41 -10.48
N ILE A 472 -24.15 6.68 -10.63
CA ILE A 472 -23.06 5.90 -10.02
C ILE A 472 -23.16 5.99 -8.49
N TYR A 473 -23.24 7.20 -7.94
CA TYR A 473 -23.33 7.41 -6.49
C TYR A 473 -24.60 6.79 -5.89
N VAL A 474 -25.73 6.92 -6.60
CA VAL A 474 -26.99 6.26 -6.24
C VAL A 474 -26.84 4.74 -6.24
N ALA A 475 -26.17 4.17 -7.25
CA ALA A 475 -25.93 2.73 -7.32
C ALA A 475 -25.04 2.23 -6.17
N LEU A 476 -24.00 2.98 -5.79
CA LEU A 476 -23.14 2.67 -4.65
C LEU A 476 -23.91 2.67 -3.34
N GLY A 477 -24.82 3.63 -3.16
CA GLY A 477 -25.66 3.70 -1.97
C GLY A 477 -26.62 2.52 -1.79
N LYS A 478 -26.84 1.71 -2.83
CA LYS A 478 -27.65 0.46 -2.75
C LYS A 478 -26.87 -0.71 -2.13
N LEU A 479 -25.56 -0.59 -1.95
CA LEU A 479 -24.71 -1.61 -1.30
C LEU A 479 -24.94 -1.58 0.21
N ARG A 480 -25.84 -2.45 0.69
CA ARG A 480 -26.37 -2.39 2.06
C ARG A 480 -25.35 -2.55 3.18
N ARG A 481 -24.20 -3.19 2.94
CA ARG A 481 -23.18 -3.41 3.98
C ARG A 481 -21.94 -2.54 3.80
N LEU A 482 -21.90 -1.68 2.78
CA LEU A 482 -20.74 -0.87 2.48
C LEU A 482 -20.46 0.11 3.62
N ARG A 483 -19.25 -0.01 4.22
CA ARG A 483 -18.75 0.85 5.29
C ARG A 483 -17.59 1.71 4.83
N ASN A 484 -16.67 1.13 4.08
CA ASN A 484 -15.47 1.78 3.59
C ASN A 484 -15.48 1.82 2.08
N LEU A 485 -15.34 3.02 1.52
CA LEU A 485 -15.30 3.22 0.09
C LEU A 485 -14.05 4.01 -0.30
N SER A 486 -13.25 3.46 -1.21
CA SER A 486 -12.18 4.18 -1.90
C SER A 486 -12.65 4.49 -3.32
N LEU A 487 -12.87 5.77 -3.63
CA LEU A 487 -13.22 6.24 -4.96
C LEU A 487 -12.04 6.97 -5.59
N ARG A 488 -11.61 6.46 -6.74
CA ARG A 488 -10.73 7.17 -7.66
C ARG A 488 -11.57 7.82 -8.75
N LEU A 489 -11.60 9.15 -8.76
CA LEU A 489 -12.33 9.93 -9.75
C LEU A 489 -11.47 10.09 -11.01
N MET A 490 -11.96 9.56 -12.12
CA MET A 490 -11.37 9.70 -13.44
C MET A 490 -11.97 10.94 -14.13
N PRO A 491 -11.21 12.04 -14.28
CA PRO A 491 -11.71 13.21 -14.98
C PRO A 491 -11.86 12.87 -16.46
N MET A 492 -13.08 12.87 -17.02
CA MET A 492 -13.27 12.51 -18.43
C MET A 492 -14.07 13.58 -19.18
N GLN A 493 -13.72 13.79 -20.45
CA GLN A 493 -14.41 14.73 -21.33
C GLN A 493 -15.85 14.29 -21.63
N ARG A 494 -16.73 15.24 -21.93
CA ARG A 494 -18.13 14.97 -22.28
C ARG A 494 -18.22 14.22 -23.62
N GLY A 495 -19.09 13.22 -23.70
CA GLY A 495 -19.29 12.44 -24.93
C GLY A 495 -18.12 11.54 -25.34
N TRP A 496 -17.05 11.48 -24.53
CA TRP A 496 -15.96 10.54 -24.74
C TRP A 496 -16.49 9.10 -24.68
N GLN A 497 -16.44 8.42 -25.82
CA GLN A 497 -16.76 7.01 -25.97
C GLN A 497 -15.45 6.24 -26.13
N PHE A 498 -15.31 5.12 -25.43
CA PHE A 498 -14.17 4.23 -25.67
C PHE A 498 -14.14 3.85 -27.14
N PRO A 499 -12.97 3.89 -27.80
CA PRO A 499 -12.84 3.36 -29.15
C PRO A 499 -13.40 1.93 -29.18
N GLN A 500 -14.46 1.71 -29.97
CA GLN A 500 -15.14 0.40 -30.04
C GLN A 500 -14.18 -0.72 -30.50
N ASP A 501 -13.10 -0.35 -31.18
CA ASP A 501 -11.97 -1.22 -31.49
C ASP A 501 -10.76 -0.85 -30.62
N ARG A 502 -10.45 -1.68 -29.62
CA ARG A 502 -9.16 -1.61 -28.88
C ARG A 502 -7.92 -1.89 -29.75
N ARG A 503 -8.07 -2.14 -31.06
CA ARG A 503 -6.95 -2.41 -31.99
C ARG A 503 -6.02 -1.21 -32.21
N THR A 504 -6.38 -0.01 -31.77
CA THR A 504 -5.61 1.23 -32.05
C THR A 504 -4.92 1.87 -30.85
N LEU A 505 -5.09 1.37 -29.63
CA LEU A 505 -4.39 1.91 -28.45
C LEU A 505 -3.10 1.14 -28.16
N SER A 506 -2.16 1.15 -29.11
CA SER A 506 -0.79 0.88 -28.72
C SER A 506 -0.32 2.09 -27.92
N LEU A 507 0.35 1.89 -26.78
CA LEU A 507 1.15 2.96 -26.15
C LEU A 507 2.30 3.44 -27.08
N SER A 508 2.47 2.81 -28.25
CA SER A 508 3.28 3.27 -29.38
C SER A 508 2.47 3.77 -30.59
N ALA A 509 1.14 3.64 -30.60
CA ALA A 509 0.26 4.23 -31.61
C ALA A 509 -0.20 5.58 -31.08
N THR A 510 0.77 6.47 -30.97
CA THR A 510 0.59 7.84 -31.43
C THR A 510 -0.40 7.84 -32.57
N VAL A 511 -1.51 8.56 -32.41
CA VAL A 511 -2.22 9.14 -33.56
C VAL A 511 -1.14 9.56 -34.54
N ALA A 512 -1.14 8.99 -35.74
CA ALA A 512 -0.22 9.40 -36.79
C ALA A 512 -0.22 10.93 -36.78
N PRO A 513 0.94 11.58 -36.54
CA PRO A 513 0.97 13.03 -36.46
C PRO A 513 0.32 13.52 -37.74
N GLY A 514 -0.83 14.19 -37.61
CA GLY A 514 -1.43 14.90 -38.73
C GLY A 514 -0.31 15.74 -39.32
N GLU A 515 -0.01 15.54 -40.60
CA GLU A 515 1.17 16.00 -41.32
C GLU A 515 1.68 17.35 -40.77
N VAL A 516 2.67 17.30 -39.88
CA VAL A 516 3.36 18.52 -39.44
C VAL A 516 4.33 18.85 -40.56
N ASN A 517 3.83 19.62 -41.52
CA ASN A 517 4.70 20.35 -42.44
C ASN A 517 5.62 21.25 -41.61
N GLY A 518 6.90 20.91 -41.64
CA GLY A 518 8.05 21.82 -41.50
C GLY A 518 7.95 22.94 -40.49
N ASP A 519 8.39 22.67 -39.27
CA ASP A 519 9.36 23.45 -38.48
C ASP A 519 9.31 22.94 -37.04
N ALA A 520 10.46 22.95 -36.35
CA ALA A 520 10.63 22.44 -35.00
C ALA A 520 9.40 22.74 -34.10
N ALA A 521 8.58 21.71 -33.84
CA ALA A 521 7.32 21.83 -33.12
C ALA A 521 7.62 22.31 -31.70
N VAL A 522 7.48 23.62 -31.48
CA VAL A 522 7.63 24.26 -30.19
C VAL A 522 6.61 23.63 -29.24
N ASP A 523 7.07 23.10 -28.10
CA ASP A 523 6.29 22.57 -26.96
C ASP A 523 5.25 23.57 -26.42
N ARG A 524 4.19 23.84 -27.18
CA ARG A 524 3.09 24.72 -26.81
C ARG A 524 1.82 23.89 -26.70
N LEU A 525 1.03 24.14 -25.65
CA LEU A 525 -0.31 23.58 -25.53
C LEU A 525 -1.12 23.98 -26.78
N ASN A 526 -1.75 23.00 -27.43
CA ASN A 526 -2.50 23.25 -28.65
C ASN A 526 -3.82 23.98 -28.32
N PRO A 527 -4.04 25.22 -28.82
CA PRO A 527 -5.28 25.96 -28.58
C PRO A 527 -6.55 25.28 -29.06
N ASN A 528 -6.44 24.33 -30.00
CA ASN A 528 -7.59 23.58 -30.50
C ASN A 528 -8.20 22.64 -29.44
N TYR A 529 -7.46 22.31 -28.38
CA TYR A 529 -7.94 21.48 -27.26
C TYR A 529 -8.51 22.31 -26.10
N ARG A 530 -8.97 23.56 -26.34
CA ARG A 530 -9.43 24.48 -25.29
C ARG A 530 -10.58 23.91 -24.46
N GLU A 531 -11.57 23.29 -25.11
CA GLU A 531 -12.72 22.67 -24.44
C GLU A 531 -12.32 21.43 -23.65
N GLU A 532 -11.36 20.67 -24.15
CA GLU A 532 -10.78 19.49 -23.51
C GLU A 532 -10.03 19.86 -22.23
N TYR A 533 -9.26 20.96 -22.26
CA TYR A 533 -8.66 21.54 -21.06
C TYR A 533 -9.73 22.04 -20.09
N ARG A 534 -10.81 22.65 -20.59
CA ARG A 534 -11.93 23.13 -19.76
C ARG A 534 -12.63 21.97 -19.04
N ASP A 535 -12.93 20.90 -19.74
CA ASP A 535 -13.47 19.64 -19.21
C ASP A 535 -12.53 19.04 -18.15
N LEU A 536 -11.23 18.96 -18.45
CA LEU A 536 -10.22 18.44 -17.53
C LEU A 536 -10.17 19.24 -16.23
N LEU A 537 -10.02 20.56 -16.30
CA LEU A 537 -9.91 21.42 -15.11
C LEU A 537 -11.15 21.32 -14.22
N ILE A 538 -12.35 21.32 -14.81
CA ILE A 538 -13.60 21.19 -14.06
C ILE A 538 -13.69 19.83 -13.38
N ASN A 539 -13.35 18.75 -14.07
CA ASN A 539 -13.50 17.41 -13.55
C ASN A 539 -12.40 17.02 -12.55
N VAL A 540 -11.23 17.68 -12.58
CA VAL A 540 -10.17 17.47 -11.59
C VAL A 540 -10.41 18.29 -10.32
N ALA A 541 -11.13 19.42 -10.39
CA ALA A 541 -11.39 20.28 -9.24
C ALA A 541 -12.29 19.61 -8.20
N VAL A 542 -11.70 19.19 -7.08
CA VAL A 542 -12.39 18.55 -5.96
C VAL A 542 -12.07 19.28 -4.66
N ASP A 543 -13.05 19.97 -4.11
CA ASP A 543 -12.96 20.63 -2.81
C ASP A 543 -13.74 19.85 -1.73
N GLU A 544 -13.70 20.37 -0.50
CA GLU A 544 -14.40 19.79 0.65
C GLU A 544 -15.90 19.66 0.40
N THR A 545 -16.49 20.65 -0.27
CA THR A 545 -17.94 20.72 -0.51
C THR A 545 -18.38 19.58 -1.44
N LEU A 546 -17.65 19.34 -2.53
CA LEU A 546 -17.94 18.21 -3.42
C LEU A 546 -17.65 16.87 -2.75
N ALA A 547 -16.57 16.74 -1.99
CA ALA A 547 -16.27 15.49 -1.27
C ALA A 547 -17.41 15.11 -0.30
N CYS A 548 -17.92 16.08 0.46
CA CYS A 548 -19.09 15.90 1.31
C CYS A 548 -20.37 15.61 0.50
N ALA A 549 -20.59 16.33 -0.61
CA ALA A 549 -21.76 16.11 -1.47
C ALA A 549 -21.80 14.68 -2.07
N ILE A 550 -20.65 14.15 -2.49
CA ILE A 550 -20.52 12.76 -2.96
C ILE A 550 -20.85 11.77 -1.83
N PHE A 551 -20.30 11.99 -0.64
CA PHE A 551 -20.60 11.16 0.53
C PHE A 551 -22.11 11.14 0.84
N HIS A 552 -22.75 12.32 0.80
CA HIS A 552 -24.18 12.45 1.02
C HIS A 552 -25.00 11.78 -0.08
N ALA A 553 -24.68 12.01 -1.36
CA ALA A 553 -25.35 11.36 -2.48
C ALA A 553 -25.37 9.83 -2.34
N ILE A 554 -24.25 9.22 -1.93
CA ILE A 554 -24.17 7.79 -1.66
C ILE A 554 -25.00 7.40 -0.43
N SER A 555 -24.98 8.21 0.62
CA SER A 555 -25.67 7.91 1.88
C SER A 555 -27.19 8.14 1.86
N THR A 556 -27.71 9.07 1.05
CA THR A 556 -29.12 9.51 1.10
C THR A 556 -29.96 8.97 -0.04
N GLU A 557 -29.42 8.92 -1.26
CA GLU A 557 -30.19 8.59 -2.47
C GLU A 557 -30.18 7.08 -2.78
N GLY A 558 -29.36 6.30 -2.06
CA GLY A 558 -29.16 4.86 -2.29
C GLY A 558 -30.15 3.91 -1.61
N GLY A 559 -30.98 4.39 -0.69
CA GLY A 559 -31.93 3.55 0.05
C GLY A 559 -32.64 4.28 1.20
N THR A 560 -33.69 3.67 1.76
CA THR A 560 -34.44 4.18 2.92
C THR A 560 -33.50 4.53 4.09
N PHE A 561 -33.88 5.49 4.95
CA PHE A 561 -33.14 5.99 6.12
C PHE A 561 -32.45 4.93 7.03
N GLN A 562 -32.78 3.65 6.88
CA GLN A 562 -32.19 2.51 7.58
C GLN A 562 -30.89 1.96 6.96
N HIS A 563 -30.42 2.48 5.81
CA HIS A 563 -29.27 1.94 5.05
C HIS A 563 -27.98 2.79 5.08
N GLN A 564 -27.87 3.75 6.00
CA GLN A 564 -26.69 4.63 6.15
C GLN A 564 -25.49 3.93 6.83
N ASN A 565 -24.91 2.93 6.17
CA ASN A 565 -23.77 2.17 6.71
C ASN A 565 -22.41 2.71 6.28
N LEU A 566 -22.34 3.64 5.31
CA LEU A 566 -21.07 4.23 4.91
C LEU A 566 -20.47 5.03 6.07
N GLU A 567 -19.31 4.59 6.54
CA GLU A 567 -18.55 5.16 7.66
C GLU A 567 -17.39 6.02 7.14
N LYS A 568 -16.70 5.58 6.07
CA LYS A 568 -15.53 6.25 5.51
C LYS A 568 -15.59 6.28 3.98
N LEU A 569 -15.32 7.46 3.40
CA LEU A 569 -15.02 7.68 2.00
C LEU A 569 -13.61 8.23 1.86
N GLU A 570 -12.76 7.50 1.16
CA GLU A 570 -11.49 8.00 0.65
C GLU A 570 -11.68 8.40 -0.81
N LEU A 571 -11.44 9.69 -1.11
CA LEU A 571 -11.60 10.25 -2.43
C LEU A 571 -10.24 10.67 -2.96
N ARG A 572 -9.86 10.16 -4.13
CA ARG A 572 -8.64 10.55 -4.82
C ARG A 572 -8.94 10.93 -6.26
N VAL A 573 -8.18 11.90 -6.76
CA VAL A 573 -8.09 12.21 -8.18
C VAL A 573 -6.66 11.89 -8.55
N ASP A 574 -6.45 10.83 -9.31
CA ASP A 574 -5.09 10.31 -9.56
C ASP A 574 -4.90 9.68 -10.95
N ASP A 575 -5.92 9.73 -11.81
CA ASP A 575 -5.87 9.15 -13.16
C ASP A 575 -6.24 10.14 -14.27
N TRP A 576 -5.43 11.20 -14.40
CA TRP A 576 -5.38 12.08 -15.58
C TRP A 576 -4.27 11.64 -16.55
N SER A 577 -3.86 10.37 -16.53
CA SER A 577 -2.80 9.84 -17.41
C SER A 577 -3.14 10.03 -18.90
N TRP A 578 -4.43 9.95 -19.24
CA TRP A 578 -4.96 10.28 -20.57
C TRP A 578 -4.69 11.72 -20.99
N ALA A 579 -4.53 12.66 -20.05
CA ALA A 579 -4.19 14.05 -20.38
C ALA A 579 -2.77 14.18 -20.97
N GLY A 580 -1.94 13.13 -20.87
CA GLY A 580 -0.70 13.02 -21.64
C GLY A 580 -0.90 12.91 -23.16
N GLN A 581 -2.12 12.60 -23.62
CA GLN A 581 -2.51 12.65 -25.03
C GLN A 581 -2.79 14.08 -25.52
N LEU A 582 -3.05 15.03 -24.61
CA LEU A 582 -3.17 16.44 -24.94
C LEU A 582 -1.75 16.98 -25.21
N GLN A 583 -1.44 17.28 -26.48
CA GLN A 583 -0.11 17.71 -26.91
C GLN A 583 0.34 19.00 -26.19
N GLY A 584 1.61 19.04 -25.75
CA GLY A 584 2.24 20.20 -25.10
C GLY A 584 2.53 19.99 -23.61
N LYS A 585 3.27 20.93 -23.00
CA LYS A 585 3.85 20.89 -21.63
C LYS A 585 3.09 20.05 -20.60
N GLY A 586 3.38 18.75 -20.53
CA GLY A 586 2.79 17.84 -19.55
C GLY A 586 3.02 18.24 -18.09
N GLN A 587 4.04 19.07 -17.81
CA GLN A 587 4.29 19.62 -16.48
C GLN A 587 3.25 20.67 -16.04
N GLU A 588 2.74 21.52 -16.95
CA GLU A 588 1.73 22.53 -16.61
C GLU A 588 0.38 21.85 -16.30
N VAL A 589 -0.05 20.92 -17.16
CA VAL A 589 -1.24 20.08 -16.92
C VAL A 589 -1.11 19.34 -15.59
N LYS A 590 0.02 18.66 -15.34
CA LYS A 590 0.28 17.96 -14.07
C LYS A 590 0.20 18.89 -12.86
N ALA A 591 0.72 20.11 -12.96
CA ALA A 591 0.67 21.08 -11.86
C ALA A 591 -0.76 21.53 -11.56
N PHE A 592 -1.54 21.94 -12.57
CA PHE A 592 -2.95 22.28 -12.38
C PHE A 592 -3.73 21.10 -11.81
N CYS A 593 -3.58 19.90 -12.38
CA CYS A 593 -4.28 18.71 -11.88
C CYS A 593 -3.89 18.38 -10.43
N SER A 594 -2.61 18.51 -10.07
CA SER A 594 -2.14 18.26 -8.71
C SER A 594 -2.62 19.30 -7.70
N ILE A 595 -2.94 20.54 -8.13
CA ILE A 595 -3.44 21.60 -7.24
C ILE A 595 -4.96 21.51 -7.05
N LEU A 596 -5.68 21.19 -8.12
CA LEU A 596 -7.14 21.08 -8.16
C LEU A 596 -7.65 19.73 -7.63
N GLY A 597 -6.93 18.64 -7.91
CA GLY A 597 -7.27 17.26 -7.55
C GLY A 597 -6.92 16.91 -6.11
N ARG A 598 -7.55 17.60 -5.15
CA ARG A 598 -7.29 17.39 -3.72
C ARG A 598 -7.95 16.09 -3.23
N PRO A 599 -7.23 15.21 -2.52
CA PRO A 599 -7.74 13.99 -1.96
C PRO A 599 -8.33 14.25 -0.58
N TRP A 600 -9.45 13.60 -0.31
CA TRP A 600 -10.24 13.84 0.88
C TRP A 600 -10.57 12.52 1.56
N ASN A 601 -10.44 12.49 2.88
CA ASN A 601 -11.01 11.46 3.71
C ASN A 601 -12.25 12.04 4.39
N VAL A 602 -13.43 11.61 3.95
CA VAL A 602 -14.69 11.97 4.59
C VAL A 602 -15.09 10.85 5.52
N ARG A 603 -15.31 11.16 6.80
CA ARG A 603 -15.72 10.20 7.83
C ARG A 603 -17.04 10.65 8.43
N ARG A 604 -17.92 9.69 8.73
CA ARG A 604 -19.11 9.95 9.53
C ARG A 604 -18.67 10.26 10.96
N ASP A 605 -19.17 11.35 11.53
CA ASP A 605 -18.82 11.70 12.90
C ASP A 605 -19.79 11.01 13.87
N HIS A 606 -19.30 10.01 14.61
CA HIS A 606 -20.09 9.26 15.59
C HIS A 606 -20.38 10.04 16.87
N ARG A 607 -19.81 11.25 17.05
CA ARG A 607 -19.98 12.07 18.26
C ARG A 607 -21.26 12.88 18.27
N PHE A 608 -21.91 13.06 17.12
CA PHE A 608 -23.15 13.81 16.99
C PHE A 608 -24.34 12.85 16.93
N ASP A 609 -25.40 13.15 17.68
CA ASP A 609 -26.67 12.39 17.69
C ASP A 609 -27.34 12.36 16.29
N HIS A 610 -26.89 13.23 15.38
CA HIS A 610 -27.33 13.29 14.00
C HIS A 610 -26.38 12.50 13.09
N ARG A 611 -26.82 11.32 12.64
CA ARG A 611 -26.09 10.46 11.67
C ARG A 611 -25.72 11.17 10.37
N SER A 612 -26.22 12.38 10.09
CA SER A 612 -25.98 13.14 8.87
C SER A 612 -24.70 13.98 8.87
N GLU A 613 -24.04 14.20 10.01
CA GLU A 613 -22.84 15.04 10.06
C GLU A 613 -21.57 14.25 9.69
N VAL A 614 -20.73 14.87 8.85
CA VAL A 614 -19.49 14.28 8.33
C VAL A 614 -18.32 15.23 8.57
N SER A 615 -17.15 14.66 8.88
CA SER A 615 -15.89 15.37 8.94
C SER A 615 -15.06 15.06 7.70
N ALA A 616 -14.65 16.08 6.95
CA ALA A 616 -13.76 15.93 5.81
C ALA A 616 -12.35 16.38 6.17
N LEU A 617 -11.36 15.53 5.89
CA LEU A 617 -9.96 15.78 6.16
C LEU A 617 -9.17 15.68 4.86
N LEU A 618 -8.43 16.74 4.55
CA LEU A 618 -7.49 16.77 3.41
C LEU A 618 -6.33 15.80 3.68
N VAL A 619 -5.96 14.98 2.69
CA VAL A 619 -4.94 13.93 2.84
C VAL A 619 -3.65 14.27 2.09
N GLY A 620 -2.50 14.24 2.79
CA GLY A 620 -1.18 14.13 2.17
C GLY A 620 -0.40 15.44 1.94
N ASP A 621 0.92 15.25 1.82
CA ASP A 621 1.96 16.30 1.79
C ASP A 621 2.39 16.70 0.36
N LYS A 622 2.04 15.89 -0.66
CA LYS A 622 2.41 16.15 -2.08
C LYS A 622 1.86 17.48 -2.62
N PHE A 623 0.79 17.99 -2.01
CA PHE A 623 0.21 19.30 -2.31
C PHE A 623 1.15 20.45 -1.95
N ASN A 624 1.97 20.28 -0.91
CA ASN A 624 2.86 21.33 -0.43
C ASN A 624 4.02 21.58 -1.41
N THR A 625 4.54 20.53 -2.04
CA THR A 625 5.68 20.65 -2.98
C THR A 625 5.33 21.44 -4.23
N TRP A 626 4.18 21.16 -4.87
CA TRP A 626 3.74 21.91 -6.06
C TRP A 626 3.17 23.28 -5.71
N ARG A 627 2.50 23.43 -4.56
CA ARG A 627 2.01 24.74 -4.10
C ARG A 627 3.18 25.72 -3.88
N ALA A 628 4.30 25.23 -3.32
CA ALA A 628 5.50 26.02 -3.10
C ALA A 628 6.19 26.47 -4.40
N THR A 629 6.16 25.65 -5.45
CA THR A 629 6.82 25.95 -6.74
C THR A 629 5.90 26.61 -7.76
N ALA A 630 4.58 26.47 -7.66
CA ALA A 630 3.65 26.97 -8.67
C ALA A 630 3.58 28.50 -8.80
N GLY A 631 4.04 29.26 -7.80
CA GLY A 631 4.22 30.72 -7.92
C GLY A 631 5.48 31.15 -8.69
N THR A 632 6.38 30.21 -8.99
CA THR A 632 7.68 30.47 -9.64
C THR A 632 7.76 30.02 -11.10
N VAL A 633 6.72 29.36 -11.62
CA VAL A 633 6.66 28.88 -13.02
C VAL A 633 5.82 29.85 -13.86
N PRO A 634 6.41 30.65 -14.77
CA PRO A 634 5.69 31.68 -15.53
C PRO A 634 4.49 31.14 -16.34
N GLY A 635 4.60 29.93 -16.89
CA GLY A 635 3.54 29.30 -17.68
C GLY A 635 2.26 28.96 -16.89
N LEU A 636 2.33 28.86 -15.56
CA LEU A 636 1.15 28.65 -14.70
C LEU A 636 0.38 29.95 -14.41
N VAL A 637 0.93 31.11 -14.77
CA VAL A 637 0.36 32.43 -14.49
C VAL A 637 -0.08 33.14 -15.78
N GLU A 638 0.55 32.84 -16.92
CA GLU A 638 0.31 33.54 -18.20
C GLU A 638 0.11 32.58 -19.41
N GLY A 639 -0.12 31.28 -19.17
CA GLY A 639 -0.33 30.27 -20.23
C GLY A 639 -1.79 29.98 -20.57
N LEU A 640 -2.02 29.24 -21.67
CA LEU A 640 -3.37 28.83 -22.15
C LEU A 640 -4.21 28.16 -21.05
N LEU A 641 -3.64 27.27 -20.24
CA LEU A 641 -4.37 26.64 -19.13
C LEU A 641 -4.81 27.64 -18.06
N HIS A 642 -4.02 28.69 -17.81
CA HIS A 642 -4.41 29.74 -16.88
C HIS A 642 -5.53 30.61 -17.48
N GLU A 643 -5.51 30.89 -18.79
CA GLU A 643 -6.65 31.55 -19.46
C GLU A 643 -7.94 30.73 -19.30
N VAL A 644 -7.90 29.44 -19.64
CA VAL A 644 -9.06 28.53 -19.49
C VAL A 644 -9.49 28.44 -18.03
N PHE A 645 -8.55 28.38 -17.09
CA PHE A 645 -8.85 28.42 -15.65
C PHE A 645 -9.62 29.69 -15.26
N ARG A 646 -9.22 30.86 -15.76
CA ARG A 646 -9.89 32.15 -15.48
C ARG A 646 -11.22 32.33 -16.19
N GLU A 647 -11.44 31.63 -17.30
CA GLU A 647 -12.77 31.53 -17.92
C GLU A 647 -13.74 30.69 -17.08
N ILE A 648 -13.25 29.69 -16.35
CA ILE A 648 -14.07 28.85 -15.47
C ILE A 648 -14.29 29.55 -14.12
N TRP A 649 -13.23 30.13 -13.55
CA TRP A 649 -13.24 30.84 -12.27
C TRP A 649 -12.69 32.27 -12.44
N PRO A 650 -13.55 33.23 -12.83
CA PRO A 650 -13.19 34.64 -12.92
C PRO A 650 -12.82 35.22 -11.55
N ARG A 651 -11.95 36.23 -11.53
CA ARG A 651 -11.62 36.95 -10.29
C ARG A 651 -12.85 37.72 -9.78
N ALA A 652 -13.06 37.73 -8.47
CA ALA A 652 -14.13 38.51 -7.86
C ALA A 652 -13.96 40.02 -8.16
N GLU A 653 -15.02 40.67 -8.66
CA GLU A 653 -15.05 42.11 -8.93
C GLU A 653 -14.75 42.89 -7.63
N GLY A 654 -13.75 43.77 -7.66
CA GLY A 654 -13.33 44.57 -6.49
C GLY A 654 -12.08 44.06 -5.75
N SER A 655 -11.51 42.92 -6.15
CA SER A 655 -10.17 42.53 -5.70
C SER A 655 -9.11 43.36 -6.44
N GLY A 656 -8.69 44.46 -5.81
CA GLY A 656 -7.65 45.35 -6.36
C GLY A 656 -6.34 44.60 -6.65
N PRO A 657 -5.45 45.17 -7.49
CA PRO A 657 -4.19 44.54 -7.91
C PRO A 657 -3.23 44.20 -6.75
N GLU A 658 -3.51 44.67 -5.54
CA GLU A 658 -2.69 44.46 -4.34
C GLU A 658 -3.08 43.22 -3.51
N ALA A 659 -4.26 42.63 -3.72
CA ALA A 659 -4.60 41.35 -3.12
C ALA A 659 -3.97 40.24 -3.98
N ARG A 660 -2.77 39.78 -3.60
CA ARG A 660 -2.14 38.57 -4.17
C ARG A 660 -2.96 37.32 -3.82
N HIS A 661 -4.17 37.19 -4.36
CA HIS A 661 -4.94 35.97 -4.30
C HIS A 661 -4.25 34.94 -5.19
N SER A 662 -3.63 33.94 -4.56
CA SER A 662 -3.03 32.82 -5.28
C SER A 662 -4.15 32.08 -6.02
N TRP A 663 -4.05 31.96 -7.35
CA TRP A 663 -4.99 31.21 -8.19
C TRP A 663 -5.21 29.78 -7.68
N GLN A 664 -4.23 29.22 -6.96
CA GLN A 664 -4.24 27.92 -6.31
C GLN A 664 -5.39 27.73 -5.29
N THR A 665 -5.97 28.84 -4.81
CA THR A 665 -7.07 28.87 -3.86
C THR A 665 -8.35 29.50 -4.42
N ASP A 666 -8.29 30.05 -5.63
CA ASP A 666 -9.35 30.85 -6.24
C ASP A 666 -10.17 30.01 -7.23
N TRP A 667 -10.78 28.95 -6.71
CA TRP A 667 -11.64 28.03 -7.45
C TRP A 667 -12.55 27.29 -6.49
N LYS A 668 -13.64 26.75 -7.03
CA LYS A 668 -14.54 25.82 -6.33
C LYS A 668 -14.95 24.70 -7.26
N SER A 669 -15.20 23.53 -6.70
CA SER A 669 -15.69 22.39 -7.47
C SER A 669 -17.06 22.69 -8.09
N PHE A 670 -17.37 22.00 -9.19
CA PHE A 670 -18.72 22.04 -9.77
C PHE A 670 -19.64 21.08 -8.98
N PRO A 671 -20.84 21.53 -8.55
CA PRO A 671 -21.71 20.72 -7.72
C PRO A 671 -22.28 19.52 -8.49
N LEU A 672 -22.77 18.53 -7.74
CA LEU A 672 -23.60 17.46 -8.30
C LEU A 672 -24.97 18.03 -8.74
N SER A 673 -25.54 17.49 -9.81
CA SER A 673 -26.83 17.94 -10.40
C SER A 673 -27.96 18.08 -9.37
N ALA A 674 -28.06 17.15 -8.40
CA ALA A 674 -29.06 17.19 -7.33
C ALA A 674 -28.85 18.33 -6.30
N TYR A 675 -27.67 18.95 -6.27
CA TYR A 675 -27.27 19.98 -5.30
C TYR A 675 -27.04 21.36 -5.94
N GLY A 676 -27.20 21.48 -7.27
CA GLY A 676 -26.96 22.71 -8.05
C GLY A 676 -28.02 23.82 -7.89
N HIS A 677 -29.09 23.59 -7.14
CA HIS A 677 -30.18 24.56 -6.95
C HIS A 677 -30.29 25.13 -5.51
N ARG A 678 -29.28 24.92 -4.67
CA ARG A 678 -29.18 25.56 -3.34
C ARG A 678 -27.98 26.50 -3.30
N SER A 679 -28.03 27.58 -4.06
CA SER A 679 -27.10 28.71 -3.94
C SER A 679 -27.84 30.00 -4.15
#